data_AF-A0A5M5BUJ8-F1
#
_entry.id   AF-A0A5M5BUJ8-F1
#
_cell.length_a   1.000
_cell.length_b   1.000
_cell.length_c   1.000
_cell.angle_alpha   90.00
_cell.angle_beta   90.00
_cell.angle_gamma   90.00
#
_symmetry.space_group_name_H-M   'P 1'
#
loop_
_entity.id
_entity.type
_entity.pdbx_description
1 polymer ?
#
loop_
_entity_poly.entity_id
_entity_poly.type
_entity_poly.pdbx_seq_one_letter_code
_entity_poly.pdbx_strand_id
1 'polypeptide(L)'
;MKIQVRTILLGLLSIGFVQSYAQTFALQVKNDQITYLNDDRGNRILDFSTCGYKSSEQDIPSVRNVVFVPWKAGDNTARIQRAIDYVASLTPDASGFRGAVLLDQGEFSLSGSIRISASGIVLRGTDKEKTILLKKGVDRGALIYMEGMDDLNVQDTLKVFSHYVPVNARTLEVASGVSLKKGDRVMVTRPSGKEWIASLGCDIFGGGISALGWKEGDMELTWDRTVCEVNGNQVTLDAPLTVALDANYGTSSLLTYQWNGRIHDCGIENMTLISDYDKRYPKDEDHCWTGISIEDAENCWVRLVKFKHFAGSAVIVQRTGSKITVEDCISKEPVSEIGGMRRCTFHTLGQQTLFQRCYSEQGIHDFAARYCAAGPNAFVQCDSYESLGFSGSIDAWACGLLFDVVNIDGHNLTFKNLGQDKNGAGWNTANSLFWQCTAAEIECYAPAKDAMNRAYGCWAQFSGDGEWAQSNNHVQPRSIFYAQLEERLNKECAERARILPRNTSATSSPTVEVAMELAKEAYKPRLTLEHWIGDNKFAPSVASTGVKSIDDIKEKKSAALANSSSFSAAKLLTQPEVTVTNGRIQMDGALLVGGSHTTPWWNGKLKTNYLKKASPAITRFVPGREGLGLTDRIDSVVDFMKQKNILVFDQNYGLWYDRRRDDHERIRRRDGDVWGPFYEQPFGRSGPGIA
;
A
#
# COMPACT_ATOMS: atom_id res chain seq x y z
N MET A 1 69.49 36.00 53.28
CA MET A 1 69.43 36.96 52.15
C MET A 1 69.79 36.19 50.89
N LYS A 2 69.03 36.09 49.79
CA LYS A 2 67.85 36.80 49.27
C LYS A 2 67.09 35.81 48.36
N ILE A 3 65.77 35.98 48.31
CA ILE A 3 64.80 35.43 47.37
C ILE A 3 65.00 36.02 45.97
N GLN A 4 64.78 35.24 44.90
CA GLN A 4 64.21 35.67 43.59
C GLN A 4 63.84 34.42 42.76
N VAL A 5 62.57 34.04 42.63
CA VAL A 5 61.54 34.53 41.68
C VAL A 5 61.79 34.06 40.24
N ARG A 6 61.09 32.97 39.83
CA ARG A 6 60.17 32.93 38.67
C ARG A 6 59.60 31.52 38.45
N THR A 7 58.50 31.27 39.15
CA THR A 7 57.39 30.43 38.67
C THR A 7 56.51 31.33 37.81
N ILE A 8 56.28 30.96 36.54
CA ILE A 8 55.11 31.20 35.66
C ILE A 8 55.60 30.81 34.26
N LEU A 9 55.39 29.54 33.91
CA LEU A 9 55.12 29.10 32.54
C LEU A 9 54.44 27.72 32.64
N LEU A 10 53.30 27.71 33.32
CA LEU A 10 52.36 26.59 33.30
C LEU A 10 51.24 26.95 32.30
N GLY A 11 50.99 26.07 31.36
CA GLY A 11 49.70 25.95 30.68
C GLY A 11 49.45 26.90 29.51
N LEU A 12 49.94 26.56 28.32
CA LEU A 12 49.38 27.03 27.04
C LEU A 12 50.06 26.30 25.86
N LEU A 13 49.94 24.97 25.77
CA LEU A 13 50.25 24.22 24.53
C LEU A 13 49.68 22.79 24.59
N SER A 14 48.39 22.70 24.88
CA SER A 14 47.58 21.50 24.63
C SER A 14 46.15 21.96 24.35
N ILE A 15 45.99 22.83 23.35
CA ILE A 15 44.70 23.06 22.72
C ILE A 15 44.50 21.87 21.79
N GLY A 16 43.82 20.84 22.30
CA GLY A 16 43.27 19.79 21.45
C GLY A 16 42.40 20.47 20.40
N PHE A 17 42.68 20.20 19.13
CA PHE A 17 41.74 20.48 18.06
C PHE A 17 40.51 19.59 18.27
N VAL A 18 39.58 20.05 19.10
CA VAL A 18 38.19 19.61 18.99
C VAL A 18 37.67 20.29 17.73
N GLN A 19 37.86 19.64 16.57
CA GLN A 19 37.01 19.95 15.42
C GLN A 19 35.61 19.54 15.83
N SER A 20 34.81 20.50 16.31
CA SER A 20 33.36 20.32 16.29
C SER A 20 32.97 20.29 14.82
N TYR A 21 32.82 19.10 14.26
CA TYR A 21 32.07 18.95 13.03
C TYR A 21 30.63 19.35 13.35
N ALA A 22 30.25 20.57 12.97
CA ALA A 22 28.85 20.94 12.96
C ALA A 22 28.14 19.97 12.02
N GLN A 23 27.20 19.18 12.54
CA GLN A 23 26.42 18.28 11.72
C GLN A 23 25.56 19.11 10.77
N THR A 24 25.83 19.03 9.47
CA THR A 24 24.99 19.65 8.44
C THR A 24 23.82 18.72 8.16
N PHE A 25 22.63 19.09 8.63
CA PHE A 25 21.40 18.34 8.37
C PHE A 25 20.96 18.48 6.92
N ALA A 26 20.42 17.40 6.34
CA ALA A 26 19.90 17.41 4.96
C ALA A 26 18.71 18.39 4.76
N LEU A 27 18.07 18.82 5.85
CA LEU A 27 17.00 19.80 5.87
C LEU A 27 17.27 20.91 6.89
N GLN A 28 17.03 22.16 6.48
CA GLN A 28 17.05 23.31 7.37
C GLN A 28 15.69 24.01 7.34
N VAL A 29 15.08 24.18 8.51
CA VAL A 29 13.86 24.96 8.69
C VAL A 29 14.23 26.36 9.18
N LYS A 30 13.83 27.40 8.44
CA LYS A 30 13.96 28.79 8.88
C LYS A 30 12.79 29.62 8.37
N ASN A 31 12.15 30.38 9.25
CA ASN A 31 11.01 31.26 8.91
C ASN A 31 9.91 30.53 8.11
N ASP A 32 9.53 29.33 8.57
CA ASP A 32 8.54 28.45 7.92
C ASP A 32 8.87 28.01 6.48
N GLN A 33 10.10 28.27 6.02
CA GLN A 33 10.62 27.76 4.76
C GLN A 33 11.60 26.62 5.00
N ILE A 34 11.53 25.63 4.11
CA ILE A 34 12.40 24.47 4.11
C ILE A 34 13.49 24.66 3.05
N THR A 35 14.75 24.61 3.48
CA THR A 35 15.90 24.50 2.57
C THR A 35 16.40 23.07 2.58
N TYR A 36 16.61 22.51 1.38
CA TYR A 36 17.08 21.14 1.19
C TYR A 36 18.51 21.17 0.71
N LEU A 37 19.37 20.39 1.36
CA LEU A 37 20.78 20.28 1.00
C LEU A 37 21.04 18.98 0.25
N ASN A 38 21.92 19.07 -0.74
CA ASN A 38 22.47 17.89 -1.41
C ASN A 38 23.68 17.40 -0.62
N ASP A 39 23.87 16.08 -0.57
CA ASP A 39 25.14 15.50 -0.13
C ASP A 39 26.23 15.61 -1.21
N ASP A 40 27.44 15.16 -0.89
CA ASP A 40 28.60 15.21 -1.79
C ASP A 40 28.43 14.43 -3.11
N ARG A 41 27.46 13.50 -3.17
CA ARG A 41 27.11 12.73 -4.38
C ARG A 41 25.87 13.29 -5.09
N GLY A 42 25.32 14.40 -4.60
CA GLY A 42 24.12 15.04 -5.15
C GLY A 42 22.80 14.46 -4.67
N ASN A 43 22.80 13.53 -3.70
CA ASN A 43 21.56 12.99 -3.15
C ASN A 43 20.84 14.05 -2.33
N ARG A 44 19.52 14.10 -2.44
CA ARG A 44 18.67 15.04 -1.71
C ARG A 44 17.50 14.31 -1.05
N ILE A 45 16.94 14.91 0.00
CA ILE A 45 15.62 14.49 0.52
C ILE A 45 14.61 14.48 -0.63
N LEU A 46 13.78 13.43 -0.64
CA LEU A 46 12.77 13.21 -1.65
C LEU A 46 11.70 14.31 -1.63
N ASP A 47 11.25 14.69 -2.81
CA ASP A 47 9.98 15.37 -3.01
C ASP A 47 8.84 14.34 -2.98
N PHE A 48 8.13 14.28 -1.85
CA PHE A 48 7.00 13.39 -1.64
C PHE A 48 5.69 13.95 -2.19
N SER A 49 5.64 15.23 -2.58
CA SER A 49 4.41 15.92 -3.00
C SER A 49 3.79 15.38 -4.29
N THR A 50 4.46 14.43 -4.95
CA THR A 50 3.97 13.72 -6.15
C THR A 50 3.10 12.50 -5.82
N CYS A 51 2.84 12.20 -4.55
CA CYS A 51 1.93 11.13 -4.14
C CYS A 51 0.46 11.55 -4.27
N GLY A 52 -0.42 10.58 -4.56
CA GLY A 52 -1.87 10.76 -4.61
C GLY A 52 -2.44 10.90 -6.02
N TYR A 53 -3.77 10.99 -6.08
CA TYR A 53 -4.57 11.21 -7.28
C TYR A 53 -3.97 12.31 -8.17
N LYS A 54 -3.65 11.96 -9.42
CA LYS A 54 -3.01 12.87 -10.40
C LYS A 54 -1.80 13.60 -9.83
N SER A 55 -0.97 12.87 -9.10
CA SER A 55 0.23 13.40 -8.43
C SER A 55 -0.07 14.61 -7.54
N SER A 56 -1.25 14.68 -6.92
CA SER A 56 -1.72 15.83 -6.12
C SER A 56 -1.78 17.18 -6.86
N GLU A 57 -1.73 17.22 -8.19
CA GLU A 57 -1.79 18.48 -8.95
C GLU A 57 -3.17 19.15 -8.85
N GLN A 58 -4.22 18.34 -8.73
CA GLN A 58 -5.62 18.75 -8.68
C GLN A 58 -6.37 18.02 -7.55
N ASP A 59 -7.52 18.57 -7.17
CA ASP A 59 -8.41 17.92 -6.20
C ASP A 59 -9.08 16.70 -6.82
N ILE A 60 -9.49 15.77 -5.94
CA ILE A 60 -10.36 14.66 -6.31
C ILE A 60 -11.72 15.23 -6.76
N PRO A 61 -12.18 14.93 -7.99
CA PRO A 61 -13.36 15.56 -8.56
C PRO A 61 -14.66 15.09 -7.92
N SER A 62 -15.72 15.88 -8.09
CA SER A 62 -17.10 15.47 -7.80
C SER A 62 -17.78 15.03 -9.09
N VAL A 63 -17.78 13.71 -9.33
CA VAL A 63 -18.34 13.12 -10.57
C VAL A 63 -19.87 13.08 -10.52
N ARG A 64 -20.54 13.42 -11.62
CA ARG A 64 -22.01 13.42 -11.73
C ARG A 64 -22.61 12.02 -11.57
N ASN A 65 -23.74 11.92 -10.88
CA ASN A 65 -24.52 10.67 -10.79
C ASN A 65 -25.23 10.39 -12.12
N VAL A 66 -25.15 9.15 -12.62
CA VAL A 66 -25.75 8.73 -13.90
C VAL A 66 -26.73 7.58 -13.74
N VAL A 67 -26.61 6.82 -12.66
CA VAL A 67 -27.55 5.76 -12.29
C VAL A 67 -27.70 5.72 -10.78
N PHE A 68 -28.94 5.46 -10.34
CA PHE A 68 -29.29 5.28 -8.94
C PHE A 68 -29.65 3.82 -8.67
N VAL A 69 -29.22 3.28 -7.53
CA VAL A 69 -29.53 1.92 -7.09
C VAL A 69 -30.34 2.02 -5.80
N PRO A 70 -31.68 1.95 -5.88
CA PRO A 70 -32.54 1.87 -4.70
C PRO A 70 -32.18 0.64 -3.87
N TRP A 71 -32.18 0.81 -2.55
CA TRP A 71 -32.01 -0.31 -1.64
C TRP A 71 -33.20 -1.28 -1.76
N LYS A 72 -32.90 -2.57 -1.74
CA LYS A 72 -33.91 -3.65 -1.69
C LYS A 72 -33.44 -4.73 -0.73
N ALA A 73 -34.40 -5.39 -0.07
CA ALA A 73 -34.12 -6.59 0.71
C ALA A 73 -33.59 -7.73 -0.18
N GLY A 74 -32.77 -8.61 0.41
CA GLY A 74 -32.13 -9.73 -0.28
C GLY A 74 -30.73 -9.39 -0.81
N ASP A 75 -30.19 -10.27 -1.64
CA ASP A 75 -28.87 -10.11 -2.23
C ASP A 75 -28.86 -9.03 -3.33
N ASN A 76 -27.99 -8.03 -3.18
CA ASN A 76 -27.85 -6.92 -4.10
C ASN A 76 -26.59 -7.01 -4.98
N THR A 77 -25.76 -8.06 -4.86
CA THR A 77 -24.50 -8.19 -5.63
C THR A 77 -24.72 -7.97 -7.12
N ALA A 78 -25.64 -8.73 -7.75
CA ALA A 78 -25.93 -8.60 -9.17
C ALA A 78 -26.53 -7.24 -9.56
N ARG A 79 -27.30 -6.61 -8.66
CA ARG A 79 -27.93 -5.30 -8.91
C ARG A 79 -26.88 -4.19 -8.98
N ILE A 80 -25.95 -4.18 -8.03
CA ILE A 80 -24.86 -3.21 -7.98
C ILE A 80 -23.91 -3.44 -9.16
N GLN A 81 -23.53 -4.70 -9.43
CA GLN A 81 -22.66 -5.01 -10.56
C GLN A 81 -23.28 -4.56 -11.89
N ARG A 82 -24.58 -4.83 -12.11
CA ARG A 82 -25.30 -4.36 -13.30
C ARG A 82 -25.29 -2.83 -13.44
N ALA A 83 -25.35 -2.08 -12.34
CA ALA A 83 -25.25 -0.63 -12.38
C ALA A 83 -23.85 -0.17 -12.80
N ILE A 84 -22.80 -0.82 -12.29
CA ILE A 84 -21.41 -0.56 -12.70
C ILE A 84 -21.23 -0.90 -14.19
N ASP A 85 -21.72 -2.06 -14.64
CA ASP A 85 -21.64 -2.50 -16.04
C ASP A 85 -22.39 -1.54 -16.98
N TYR A 86 -23.54 -1.01 -16.53
CA TYR A 86 -24.25 0.03 -17.26
C TYR A 86 -23.39 1.29 -17.40
N VAL A 87 -22.77 1.78 -16.32
CA VAL A 87 -21.90 2.96 -16.39
C VAL A 87 -20.68 2.69 -17.26
N ALA A 88 -20.09 1.50 -17.18
CA ALA A 88 -18.99 1.07 -18.06
C ALA A 88 -19.36 1.12 -19.55
N SER A 89 -20.64 0.94 -19.89
CA SER A 89 -21.13 1.04 -21.27
C SER A 89 -21.31 2.48 -21.78
N LEU A 90 -21.30 3.49 -20.91
CA LEU A 90 -21.46 4.89 -21.29
C LEU A 90 -20.15 5.45 -21.85
N THR A 91 -20.23 6.32 -22.85
CA THR A 91 -19.05 7.05 -23.35
C THR A 91 -18.50 7.95 -22.24
N PRO A 92 -17.17 7.94 -21.98
CA PRO A 92 -16.55 8.91 -21.08
C PRO A 92 -16.80 10.35 -21.54
N ASP A 93 -16.92 11.27 -20.60
CA ASP A 93 -16.95 12.70 -20.88
C ASP A 93 -15.55 13.25 -21.22
N ALA A 94 -15.47 14.55 -21.48
CA ALA A 94 -14.22 15.22 -21.84
C ALA A 94 -13.13 15.14 -20.74
N SER A 95 -13.51 14.86 -19.50
CA SER A 95 -12.59 14.67 -18.37
C SER A 95 -12.24 13.19 -18.14
N GLY A 96 -12.77 12.27 -18.96
CA GLY A 96 -12.53 10.83 -18.85
C GLY A 96 -13.52 10.08 -17.97
N PHE A 97 -14.56 10.74 -17.43
CA PHE A 97 -15.53 10.10 -16.54
C PHE A 97 -16.77 9.59 -17.28
N ARG A 98 -17.16 8.35 -16.98
CA ARG A 98 -18.44 7.76 -17.44
C ARG A 98 -19.59 8.18 -16.52
N GLY A 99 -19.30 8.33 -15.23
CA GLY A 99 -20.24 8.81 -14.22
C GLY A 99 -20.18 8.04 -12.90
N ALA A 100 -21.01 8.44 -11.96
CA ALA A 100 -21.15 7.78 -10.67
C ALA A 100 -22.39 6.89 -10.60
N VAL A 101 -22.22 5.69 -10.02
CA VAL A 101 -23.27 4.83 -9.50
C VAL A 101 -23.60 5.30 -8.09
N LEU A 102 -24.81 5.83 -7.88
CA LEU A 102 -25.27 6.32 -6.59
C LEU A 102 -26.11 5.24 -5.89
N LEU A 103 -25.67 4.78 -4.72
CA LEU A 103 -26.36 3.82 -3.88
C LEU A 103 -27.23 4.53 -2.85
N ASP A 104 -28.47 4.08 -2.70
CA ASP A 104 -29.43 4.58 -1.71
C ASP A 104 -28.97 4.36 -0.26
N GLN A 105 -29.72 4.89 0.70
CA GLN A 105 -29.59 4.53 2.10
C GLN A 105 -30.18 3.14 2.32
N GLY A 106 -29.50 2.32 3.10
CA GLY A 106 -29.88 0.95 3.42
C GLY A 106 -28.68 0.01 3.54
N GLU A 107 -28.94 -1.18 4.07
CA GLU A 107 -27.96 -2.26 4.18
C GLU A 107 -28.07 -3.22 3.00
N PHE A 108 -27.18 -3.08 2.02
CA PHE A 108 -27.10 -3.95 0.85
C PHE A 108 -26.36 -5.23 1.24
N SER A 109 -27.09 -6.32 1.45
CA SER A 109 -26.50 -7.66 1.63
C SER A 109 -25.88 -8.12 0.31
N LEU A 110 -24.64 -8.61 0.36
CA LEU A 110 -23.87 -9.07 -0.81
C LEU A 110 -23.36 -10.50 -0.59
N SER A 111 -23.72 -11.43 -1.46
CA SER A 111 -23.14 -12.79 -1.43
C SER A 111 -21.75 -12.84 -2.08
N GLY A 112 -21.53 -12.03 -3.12
CA GLY A 112 -20.27 -11.93 -3.86
C GLY A 112 -19.67 -10.53 -3.84
N SER A 113 -18.44 -10.43 -4.35
CA SER A 113 -17.69 -9.18 -4.45
C SER A 113 -18.19 -8.29 -5.60
N ILE A 114 -17.88 -7.00 -5.52
CA ILE A 114 -18.18 -5.99 -6.54
C ILE A 114 -16.90 -5.65 -7.31
N ARG A 115 -16.98 -5.53 -8.64
CA ARG A 115 -15.83 -5.24 -9.50
C ARG A 115 -16.03 -3.97 -10.32
N ILE A 116 -15.05 -3.07 -10.25
CA ILE A 116 -14.91 -1.90 -11.13
C ILE A 116 -13.71 -2.17 -12.04
N SER A 117 -13.98 -2.50 -13.31
CA SER A 117 -12.96 -2.91 -14.29
C SER A 117 -12.94 -2.05 -15.56
N ALA A 118 -13.48 -0.83 -15.48
CA ALA A 118 -13.39 0.17 -16.55
C ALA A 118 -13.13 1.55 -15.96
N SER A 119 -12.33 2.35 -16.66
CA SER A 119 -11.97 3.72 -16.27
C SER A 119 -13.18 4.65 -16.14
N GLY A 120 -13.05 5.66 -15.29
CA GLY A 120 -13.98 6.78 -15.18
C GLY A 120 -15.27 6.47 -14.40
N ILE A 121 -15.25 5.44 -13.54
CA ILE A 121 -16.43 4.99 -12.77
C ILE A 121 -16.25 5.32 -11.29
N VAL A 122 -17.28 5.92 -10.70
CA VAL A 122 -17.34 6.16 -9.25
C VAL A 122 -18.47 5.34 -8.63
N LEU A 123 -18.19 4.59 -7.57
CA LEU A 123 -19.19 3.96 -6.72
C LEU A 123 -19.39 4.82 -5.47
N ARG A 124 -20.58 5.40 -5.30
CA ARG A 124 -20.88 6.39 -4.27
C ARG A 124 -22.09 6.00 -3.45
N GLY A 125 -22.00 6.12 -2.12
CA GLY A 125 -23.16 6.07 -1.25
C GLY A 125 -23.81 7.44 -1.09
N THR A 126 -25.11 7.45 -0.80
CA THR A 126 -25.84 8.68 -0.44
C THR A 126 -25.47 9.17 0.96
N ASP A 127 -25.00 8.29 1.83
CA ASP A 127 -24.65 8.62 3.22
C ASP A 127 -23.54 7.69 3.74
N LYS A 128 -22.50 8.27 4.36
CA LYS A 128 -21.34 7.53 4.88
C LYS A 128 -21.68 6.54 6.00
N GLU A 129 -22.77 6.75 6.74
CA GLU A 129 -23.23 5.85 7.82
C GLU A 129 -24.39 4.95 7.39
N LYS A 130 -25.28 5.46 6.53
CA LYS A 130 -26.56 4.81 6.20
C LYS A 130 -26.54 4.03 4.89
N THR A 131 -25.59 4.27 3.99
CA THR A 131 -25.33 3.38 2.86
C THR A 131 -24.31 2.33 3.31
N ILE A 132 -24.77 1.09 3.53
CA ILE A 132 -23.94 0.00 4.06
C ILE A 132 -23.86 -1.11 3.02
N LEU A 133 -22.64 -1.54 2.67
CA LEU A 133 -22.42 -2.79 1.94
C LEU A 133 -22.00 -3.88 2.93
N LEU A 134 -22.86 -4.88 3.13
CA LEU A 134 -22.62 -6.00 4.05
C LEU A 134 -22.23 -7.25 3.24
N LYS A 135 -20.94 -7.59 3.24
CA LYS A 135 -20.43 -8.82 2.61
C LYS A 135 -20.71 -10.01 3.50
N LYS A 136 -21.43 -11.00 2.95
CA LYS A 136 -21.72 -12.28 3.59
C LYS A 136 -20.91 -13.42 2.98
N GLY A 137 -20.95 -14.57 3.65
CA GLY A 137 -20.30 -15.80 3.23
C GLY A 137 -18.86 -15.88 3.72
N VAL A 138 -18.21 -17.00 3.37
CA VAL A 138 -16.90 -17.41 3.90
C VAL A 138 -15.72 -17.06 2.98
N ASP A 139 -15.99 -16.32 1.91
CA ASP A 139 -14.97 -15.91 0.96
C ASP A 139 -14.03 -14.87 1.58
N ARG A 140 -12.73 -15.16 1.54
CA ARG A 140 -11.65 -14.36 2.15
C ARG A 140 -11.06 -13.31 1.21
N GLY A 141 -11.62 -13.15 0.01
CA GLY A 141 -11.26 -12.10 -0.94
C GLY A 141 -11.62 -10.68 -0.47
N ALA A 142 -11.62 -9.74 -1.40
CA ALA A 142 -12.03 -8.36 -1.18
C ALA A 142 -13.54 -8.17 -1.39
N LEU A 143 -14.15 -7.23 -0.66
CA LEU A 143 -15.54 -6.81 -0.90
C LEU A 143 -15.64 -6.08 -2.24
N ILE A 144 -14.73 -5.12 -2.50
CA ILE A 144 -14.63 -4.41 -3.77
C ILE A 144 -13.24 -4.61 -4.40
N TYR A 145 -13.23 -4.99 -5.67
CA TYR A 145 -12.04 -4.92 -6.52
C TYR A 145 -12.18 -3.73 -7.46
N MET A 146 -11.23 -2.80 -7.39
CA MET A 146 -11.01 -1.79 -8.42
C MET A 146 -9.79 -2.27 -9.22
N GLU A 147 -10.07 -3.01 -10.29
CA GLU A 147 -9.06 -3.85 -10.95
C GLU A 147 -9.18 -3.78 -12.46
N GLY A 148 -8.09 -3.36 -13.11
CA GLY A 148 -7.91 -3.40 -14.56
C GLY A 148 -7.43 -4.76 -15.05
N MET A 149 -6.62 -4.75 -16.10
CA MET A 149 -5.98 -5.94 -16.66
C MET A 149 -4.48 -5.70 -16.82
N ASP A 150 -3.67 -6.64 -16.34
CA ASP A 150 -2.22 -6.68 -16.57
C ASP A 150 -1.89 -7.17 -18.00
N ASP A 151 -2.19 -6.33 -19.00
CA ASP A 151 -1.80 -6.51 -20.41
C ASP A 151 -0.56 -5.67 -20.77
N LEU A 152 0.27 -5.37 -19.77
CA LEU A 152 1.51 -4.61 -19.91
C LEU A 152 2.41 -5.23 -20.99
N ASN A 153 2.72 -4.43 -22.02
CA ASN A 153 3.58 -4.82 -23.12
C ASN A 153 4.78 -3.88 -23.24
N VAL A 154 5.96 -4.38 -22.87
CA VAL A 154 7.24 -3.67 -23.01
C VAL A 154 7.58 -3.54 -24.50
N GLN A 155 7.80 -2.31 -24.97
CA GLN A 155 8.11 -2.01 -26.37
C GLN A 155 9.62 -1.98 -26.63
N ASP A 156 10.38 -1.33 -25.74
CA ASP A 156 11.83 -1.18 -25.89
C ASP A 156 12.53 -1.09 -24.52
N THR A 157 13.85 -1.31 -24.50
CA THR A 157 14.70 -1.29 -23.32
C THR A 157 15.98 -0.50 -23.58
N LEU A 158 16.10 0.65 -22.93
CA LEU A 158 17.26 1.53 -23.00
C LEU A 158 18.14 1.36 -21.77
N LYS A 159 19.47 1.41 -21.95
CA LYS A 159 20.40 1.49 -20.83
C LYS A 159 20.45 2.92 -20.30
N VAL A 160 20.53 3.06 -18.98
CA VAL A 160 20.90 4.32 -18.33
C VAL A 160 22.43 4.43 -18.38
N PHE A 161 22.96 5.53 -18.92
CA PHE A 161 24.40 5.74 -19.11
C PHE A 161 25.10 6.39 -17.93
N SER A 162 24.40 7.24 -17.18
CA SER A 162 24.98 7.91 -16.03
C SER A 162 25.52 6.87 -15.04
N HIS A 163 26.81 6.98 -14.69
CA HIS A 163 27.43 6.07 -13.74
C HIS A 163 26.76 6.15 -12.36
N TYR A 164 26.30 7.34 -11.99
CA TYR A 164 25.52 7.59 -10.79
C TYR A 164 24.36 8.54 -11.09
N VAL A 165 23.15 8.16 -10.69
CA VAL A 165 21.96 9.03 -10.68
C VAL A 165 21.54 9.21 -9.23
N PRO A 166 21.55 10.44 -8.68
CA PRO A 166 21.30 10.66 -7.25
C PRO A 166 19.86 10.33 -6.81
N VAL A 167 19.70 10.09 -5.50
CA VAL A 167 18.37 10.07 -4.85
C VAL A 167 17.67 11.40 -5.12
N ASN A 168 16.36 11.37 -5.36
CA ASN A 168 15.54 12.52 -5.72
C ASN A 168 15.79 13.07 -7.13
N ALA A 169 16.67 12.46 -7.94
CA ALA A 169 16.82 12.85 -9.32
C ALA A 169 15.53 12.59 -10.11
N ARG A 170 15.23 13.52 -11.02
CA ARG A 170 14.17 13.41 -12.04
C ARG A 170 14.74 13.31 -13.44
N THR A 171 16.04 13.52 -13.61
CA THR A 171 16.73 13.51 -14.89
C THR A 171 17.66 12.31 -14.97
N LEU A 172 17.72 11.68 -16.14
CA LEU A 172 18.62 10.57 -16.42
C LEU A 172 19.06 10.60 -17.89
N GLU A 173 20.27 10.12 -18.14
CA GLU A 173 20.80 10.00 -19.50
C GLU A 173 20.62 8.57 -20.02
N VAL A 174 20.00 8.42 -21.18
CA VAL A 174 19.74 7.14 -21.84
C VAL A 174 20.56 6.97 -23.11
N ALA A 175 20.62 5.73 -23.60
CA ALA A 175 21.15 5.44 -24.93
C ALA A 175 20.48 6.27 -26.04
N SER A 176 21.32 6.81 -26.93
CA SER A 176 20.87 7.56 -28.12
C SER A 176 20.27 6.62 -29.17
N GLY A 177 19.37 7.15 -30.01
CA GLY A 177 18.75 6.41 -31.12
C GLY A 177 17.27 6.06 -30.91
N VAL A 178 16.64 6.50 -29.82
CA VAL A 178 15.21 6.27 -29.56
C VAL A 178 14.45 7.59 -29.46
N SER A 179 13.35 7.68 -30.20
CA SER A 179 12.45 8.85 -30.23
C SER A 179 11.51 8.85 -29.03
N LEU A 180 12.05 9.06 -27.83
CA LEU A 180 11.23 9.42 -26.66
C LEU A 180 10.69 10.84 -26.85
N LYS A 181 9.47 11.08 -26.38
CA LYS A 181 8.85 12.41 -26.36
C LYS A 181 8.10 12.63 -25.05
N LYS A 182 7.79 13.90 -24.78
CA LYS A 182 6.91 14.29 -23.68
C LYS A 182 5.59 13.51 -23.76
N GLY A 183 5.17 12.92 -22.64
CA GLY A 183 3.96 12.12 -22.50
C GLY A 183 4.18 10.61 -22.65
N ASP A 184 5.35 10.16 -23.10
CA ASP A 184 5.64 8.72 -23.18
C ASP A 184 5.67 8.10 -21.77
N ARG A 185 5.13 6.88 -21.66
CA ARG A 185 5.12 6.07 -20.44
C ARG A 185 6.37 5.21 -20.39
N VAL A 186 7.08 5.26 -19.27
CA VAL A 186 8.35 4.59 -19.08
C VAL A 186 8.44 3.90 -17.72
N MET A 187 9.14 2.78 -17.65
CA MET A 187 9.52 2.14 -16.39
C MET A 187 11.03 2.21 -16.20
N VAL A 188 11.48 2.85 -15.13
CA VAL A 188 12.90 2.81 -14.73
C VAL A 188 13.09 1.62 -13.81
N THR A 189 14.03 0.74 -14.13
CA THR A 189 14.33 -0.45 -13.31
C THR A 189 15.76 -0.37 -12.79
N ARG A 190 15.90 -0.52 -11.47
CA ARG A 190 17.18 -0.66 -10.76
C ARG A 190 17.40 -2.14 -10.43
N PRO A 191 18.52 -2.74 -10.87
CA PRO A 191 18.86 -4.12 -10.52
C PRO A 191 19.26 -4.26 -9.05
N SER A 192 19.22 -5.50 -8.55
CA SER A 192 19.75 -5.87 -7.23
C SER A 192 20.90 -6.87 -7.38
N GLY A 193 22.08 -6.36 -7.74
CA GLY A 193 23.30 -7.16 -7.90
C GLY A 193 23.81 -7.76 -6.59
N LYS A 194 24.54 -8.87 -6.66
CA LYS A 194 25.08 -9.59 -5.49
C LYS A 194 26.02 -8.74 -4.63
N GLU A 195 26.83 -7.88 -5.24
CA GLU A 195 27.77 -6.98 -4.53
C GLU A 195 27.01 -5.96 -3.68
N TRP A 196 25.90 -5.43 -4.21
CA TRP A 196 25.04 -4.51 -3.47
C TRP A 196 24.34 -5.19 -2.29
N ILE A 197 23.81 -6.39 -2.50
CA ILE A 197 23.16 -7.18 -1.44
C ILE A 197 24.16 -7.46 -0.30
N ALA A 198 25.38 -7.88 -0.65
CA ALA A 198 26.44 -8.12 0.33
C ALA A 198 26.85 -6.83 1.05
N SER A 199 26.89 -5.70 0.35
CA SER A 199 27.23 -4.40 0.97
C SER A 199 26.23 -3.97 2.05
N LEU A 200 24.98 -4.44 1.96
CA LEU A 200 23.92 -4.22 2.95
C LEU A 200 23.86 -5.30 4.05
N GLY A 201 24.71 -6.33 3.99
CA GLY A 201 24.67 -7.47 4.91
C GLY A 201 23.38 -8.29 4.82
N CYS A 202 22.74 -8.32 3.65
CA CYS A 202 21.45 -8.98 3.46
C CYS A 202 21.55 -10.33 2.73
N ASP A 203 22.76 -10.78 2.41
CA ASP A 203 23.03 -12.09 1.81
C ASP A 203 22.93 -13.25 2.83
N ILE A 204 23.10 -12.96 4.13
CA ILE A 204 22.99 -13.92 5.25
C ILE A 204 22.48 -13.20 6.52
N PHE A 205 21.47 -13.75 7.18
CA PHE A 205 20.87 -13.15 8.40
C PHE A 205 21.23 -13.85 9.72
N GLY A 206 22.06 -14.90 9.69
CA GLY A 206 22.53 -15.61 10.88
C GLY A 206 22.45 -17.12 10.77
N GLY A 207 22.95 -17.81 11.80
CA GLY A 207 22.88 -19.28 11.91
C GLY A 207 23.67 -20.08 10.87
N GLY A 208 24.49 -19.42 10.04
CA GLY A 208 25.15 -20.05 8.90
C GLY A 208 24.20 -20.43 7.75
N ILE A 209 22.94 -19.95 7.79
CA ILE A 209 21.91 -20.29 6.81
C ILE A 209 21.71 -19.12 5.85
N SER A 210 22.13 -19.29 4.60
CA SER A 210 21.97 -18.28 3.55
C SER A 210 20.64 -18.39 2.79
N ALA A 211 19.82 -19.41 3.06
CA ALA A 211 18.58 -19.68 2.32
C ALA A 211 17.56 -18.53 2.37
N LEU A 212 17.53 -17.80 3.50
CA LEU A 212 16.66 -16.64 3.69
C LEU A 212 17.31 -15.31 3.26
N GLY A 213 18.63 -15.29 3.06
CA GLY A 213 19.30 -14.09 2.55
C GLY A 213 18.84 -13.73 1.15
N TRP A 214 18.86 -12.44 0.83
CA TRP A 214 18.53 -11.93 -0.50
C TRP A 214 19.44 -12.56 -1.57
N LYS A 215 18.86 -12.76 -2.76
CA LYS A 215 19.53 -13.26 -3.95
C LYS A 215 19.51 -12.20 -5.04
N GLU A 216 20.43 -12.31 -5.98
CA GLU A 216 20.49 -11.43 -7.15
C GLU A 216 19.13 -11.40 -7.85
N GLY A 217 18.63 -10.19 -8.13
CA GLY A 217 17.32 -9.99 -8.75
C GLY A 217 16.12 -10.14 -7.79
N ASP A 218 16.32 -10.36 -6.49
CA ASP A 218 15.21 -10.35 -5.53
C ASP A 218 14.67 -8.93 -5.36
N MET A 219 15.52 -7.94 -5.05
CA MET A 219 15.10 -6.58 -4.69
C MET A 219 15.17 -5.60 -5.87
N GLU A 220 14.76 -6.03 -7.07
CA GLU A 220 14.62 -5.12 -8.21
C GLU A 220 13.53 -4.08 -7.92
N LEU A 221 13.86 -2.81 -8.11
CA LEU A 221 12.95 -1.70 -7.88
C LEU A 221 12.57 -1.08 -9.23
N THR A 222 11.27 -0.96 -9.50
CA THR A 222 10.75 -0.45 -10.77
C THR A 222 9.80 0.73 -10.54
N TRP A 223 10.13 1.87 -11.13
CA TRP A 223 9.33 3.09 -11.07
C TRP A 223 8.57 3.30 -12.38
N ASP A 224 7.25 3.42 -12.31
CA ASP A 224 6.36 3.83 -13.40
C ASP A 224 6.32 5.36 -13.46
N ARG A 225 6.75 5.92 -14.59
CA ARG A 225 6.95 7.36 -14.78
C ARG A 225 6.43 7.82 -16.13
N THR A 226 6.20 9.11 -16.22
CA THR A 226 5.89 9.80 -17.48
C THR A 226 7.04 10.72 -17.85
N VAL A 227 7.42 10.73 -19.12
CA VAL A 227 8.43 11.65 -19.65
C VAL A 227 7.84 13.06 -19.72
N CYS A 228 8.42 14.01 -18.98
CA CYS A 228 8.04 15.42 -19.01
C CYS A 228 8.76 16.21 -20.10
N GLU A 229 10.02 15.85 -20.38
CA GLU A 229 10.90 16.57 -21.30
C GLU A 229 11.99 15.65 -21.84
N VAL A 230 12.44 15.90 -23.07
CA VAL A 230 13.55 15.19 -23.72
C VAL A 230 14.46 16.23 -24.35
N ASN A 231 15.73 16.26 -23.93
CA ASN A 231 16.77 17.14 -24.43
C ASN A 231 17.95 16.30 -24.91
N GLY A 232 17.95 15.94 -26.19
CA GLY A 232 18.88 14.96 -26.75
C GLY A 232 18.68 13.60 -26.09
N ASN A 233 19.69 13.12 -25.39
CA ASN A 233 19.73 11.86 -24.66
C ASN A 233 19.42 12.00 -23.16
N GLN A 234 19.12 13.21 -22.68
CA GLN A 234 18.62 13.46 -21.33
C GLN A 234 17.09 13.42 -21.30
N VAL A 235 16.54 12.67 -20.36
CA VAL A 235 15.10 12.50 -20.15
C VAL A 235 14.73 13.03 -18.76
N THR A 236 13.70 13.86 -18.68
CA THR A 236 13.13 14.34 -17.41
C THR A 236 11.83 13.60 -17.11
N LEU A 237 11.69 13.10 -15.88
CA LEU A 237 10.56 12.33 -15.36
C LEU A 237 9.59 13.20 -14.54
N ASP A 238 8.34 12.74 -14.42
CA ASP A 238 7.28 13.40 -13.64
C ASP A 238 7.50 13.36 -12.13
N ALA A 239 8.16 12.32 -11.62
CA ALA A 239 8.42 12.15 -10.19
C ALA A 239 9.85 11.63 -9.93
N PRO A 240 10.43 11.94 -8.75
CA PRO A 240 11.79 11.51 -8.40
C PRO A 240 11.96 10.00 -8.28
N LEU A 241 13.20 9.53 -8.42
CA LEU A 241 13.62 8.18 -8.04
C LEU A 241 13.95 8.13 -6.53
N THR A 242 13.47 7.09 -5.84
CA THR A 242 13.56 6.98 -4.38
C THR A 242 14.89 6.41 -3.87
N VAL A 243 15.67 5.80 -4.77
CA VAL A 243 17.00 5.25 -4.50
C VAL A 243 17.93 5.65 -5.64
N ALA A 244 19.20 5.88 -5.33
CA ALA A 244 20.19 6.16 -6.35
C ALA A 244 20.37 4.98 -7.31
N LEU A 245 20.65 5.30 -8.58
CA LEU A 245 21.14 4.34 -9.56
C LEU A 245 22.66 4.41 -9.54
N ASP A 246 23.32 3.30 -9.25
CA ASP A 246 24.78 3.24 -9.17
C ASP A 246 25.27 2.07 -10.04
N ALA A 247 25.98 2.38 -11.11
CA ALA A 247 26.43 1.40 -12.09
C ALA A 247 27.44 0.39 -11.51
N ASN A 248 28.04 0.67 -10.35
CA ASN A 248 28.87 -0.30 -9.62
C ASN A 248 28.06 -1.50 -9.10
N TYR A 249 26.75 -1.33 -8.95
CA TYR A 249 25.82 -2.33 -8.41
C TYR A 249 24.89 -2.93 -9.47
N GLY A 250 25.14 -2.61 -10.73
CA GLY A 250 24.39 -3.09 -11.90
C GLY A 250 23.89 -1.94 -12.77
N THR A 251 23.72 -2.22 -14.07
CA THR A 251 23.23 -1.24 -15.03
C THR A 251 21.71 -1.13 -14.97
N SER A 252 21.20 0.04 -14.61
CA SER A 252 19.77 0.35 -14.68
C SER A 252 19.27 0.49 -16.11
N SER A 253 17.98 0.27 -16.30
CA SER A 253 17.32 0.38 -17.61
C SER A 253 16.07 1.27 -17.55
N LEU A 254 15.76 1.88 -18.68
CA LEU A 254 14.49 2.56 -18.93
C LEU A 254 13.73 1.77 -20.00
N LEU A 255 12.54 1.30 -19.65
CA LEU A 255 11.66 0.53 -20.51
C LEU A 255 10.56 1.44 -21.05
N THR A 256 10.27 1.40 -22.34
CA THR A 256 9.02 1.98 -22.88
C THR A 256 7.96 0.89 -22.89
N TYR A 257 6.70 1.24 -22.64
CA TYR A 257 5.64 0.24 -22.57
C TYR A 257 4.27 0.78 -22.99
N GLN A 258 3.35 -0.14 -23.26
CA GLN A 258 1.91 0.10 -23.37
C GLN A 258 1.17 -0.75 -22.33
N TRP A 259 0.07 -0.23 -21.80
CA TRP A 259 -0.73 -0.92 -20.78
C TRP A 259 -2.20 -0.52 -20.94
N ASN A 260 -2.87 -1.15 -21.92
CA ASN A 260 -4.20 -0.70 -22.37
C ASN A 260 -5.31 -1.09 -21.40
N GLY A 261 -5.11 -2.19 -20.67
CA GLY A 261 -6.01 -2.72 -19.67
C GLY A 261 -5.95 -2.00 -18.32
N ARG A 262 -4.96 -1.12 -18.11
CA ARG A 262 -4.85 -0.38 -16.84
C ARG A 262 -5.97 0.66 -16.74
N ILE A 263 -6.80 0.52 -15.71
CA ILE A 263 -7.91 1.46 -15.51
C ILE A 263 -7.43 2.74 -14.83
N HIS A 264 -8.19 3.82 -14.99
CA HIS A 264 -7.86 5.08 -14.36
C HIS A 264 -9.09 5.92 -14.00
N ASP A 265 -8.91 6.91 -13.13
CA ASP A 265 -9.96 7.85 -12.74
C ASP A 265 -11.20 7.14 -12.14
N CYS A 266 -10.98 6.15 -11.28
CA CYS A 266 -12.04 5.43 -10.57
C CYS A 266 -12.10 5.81 -9.08
N GLY A 267 -13.30 5.79 -8.51
CA GLY A 267 -13.53 6.23 -7.13
C GLY A 267 -14.47 5.35 -6.32
N ILE A 268 -14.22 5.20 -5.02
CA ILE A 268 -15.16 4.61 -4.05
C ILE A 268 -15.35 5.60 -2.91
N GLU A 269 -16.59 6.03 -2.65
CA GLU A 269 -16.79 7.10 -1.67
C GLU A 269 -18.13 7.11 -0.92
N ASN A 270 -18.09 7.72 0.27
CA ASN A 270 -19.25 8.10 1.08
C ASN A 270 -20.17 6.92 1.47
N MET A 271 -19.61 5.87 2.08
CA MET A 271 -20.36 4.68 2.53
C MET A 271 -19.66 3.92 3.66
N THR A 272 -20.33 2.93 4.23
CA THR A 272 -19.76 1.95 5.16
C THR A 272 -19.66 0.57 4.53
N LEU A 273 -18.52 -0.10 4.68
CA LEU A 273 -18.25 -1.47 4.25
C LEU A 273 -18.11 -2.37 5.48
N ILE A 274 -18.82 -3.49 5.52
CA ILE A 274 -18.84 -4.41 6.64
C ILE A 274 -18.63 -5.85 6.15
N SER A 275 -17.70 -6.58 6.77
CA SER A 275 -17.68 -8.04 6.68
C SER A 275 -18.63 -8.63 7.74
N ASP A 276 -19.56 -9.47 7.32
CA ASP A 276 -20.27 -10.35 8.24
C ASP A 276 -19.32 -11.47 8.71
N TYR A 277 -19.58 -12.06 9.88
CA TYR A 277 -18.77 -13.15 10.44
C TYR A 277 -19.57 -13.97 11.46
N ASP A 278 -19.11 -15.17 11.77
CA ASP A 278 -19.74 -16.04 12.75
C ASP A 278 -19.52 -15.55 14.19
N LYS A 279 -20.57 -14.98 14.78
CA LYS A 279 -20.51 -14.42 16.15
C LYS A 279 -20.23 -15.44 17.25
N ARG A 280 -20.31 -16.75 16.96
CA ARG A 280 -19.88 -17.80 17.90
C ARG A 280 -18.38 -17.76 18.15
N TYR A 281 -17.61 -17.19 17.21
CA TYR A 281 -16.16 -17.17 17.23
C TYR A 281 -15.65 -15.72 17.13
N PRO A 282 -15.18 -15.12 18.25
CA PRO A 282 -14.72 -13.72 18.27
C PRO A 282 -13.50 -13.42 17.38
N LYS A 283 -12.83 -14.47 16.89
CA LYS A 283 -11.67 -14.41 16.00
C LYS A 283 -11.94 -15.22 14.73
N ASP A 284 -13.18 -15.22 14.26
CA ASP A 284 -13.52 -15.85 12.98
C ASP A 284 -12.62 -15.30 11.86
N GLU A 285 -12.26 -16.17 10.92
CA GLU A 285 -11.46 -15.84 9.74
C GLU A 285 -12.06 -16.41 8.46
N ASP A 286 -13.18 -17.13 8.58
CA ASP A 286 -13.99 -17.62 7.47
C ASP A 286 -15.01 -16.54 7.07
N HIS A 287 -14.49 -15.36 6.75
CA HIS A 287 -15.23 -14.21 6.24
C HIS A 287 -14.35 -13.34 5.34
N CYS A 288 -14.82 -12.18 4.91
CA CYS A 288 -14.08 -11.29 4.02
C CYS A 288 -12.88 -10.63 4.72
N TRP A 289 -11.68 -10.69 4.10
CA TRP A 289 -10.46 -10.15 4.70
C TRP A 289 -10.14 -8.73 4.23
N THR A 290 -10.57 -8.34 3.03
CA THR A 290 -10.21 -7.05 2.45
C THR A 290 -11.44 -6.21 2.15
N GLY A 291 -11.45 -4.95 2.57
CA GLY A 291 -12.50 -4.00 2.16
C GLY A 291 -12.39 -3.68 0.67
N ILE A 292 -11.28 -3.05 0.28
CA ILE A 292 -11.03 -2.61 -1.09
C ILE A 292 -9.64 -3.05 -1.53
N SER A 293 -9.54 -3.76 -2.66
CA SER A 293 -8.27 -4.03 -3.37
C SER A 293 -8.21 -3.18 -4.64
N ILE A 294 -7.08 -2.50 -4.85
CA ILE A 294 -6.83 -1.66 -6.02
C ILE A 294 -5.63 -2.22 -6.79
N GLU A 295 -5.85 -2.67 -8.03
CA GLU A 295 -4.86 -3.36 -8.85
C GLU A 295 -5.00 -2.93 -10.32
N ASP A 296 -3.88 -2.88 -11.05
CA ASP A 296 -3.84 -2.45 -12.46
C ASP A 296 -4.59 -1.14 -12.70
N ALA A 297 -4.37 -0.18 -11.79
CA ALA A 297 -5.11 1.07 -11.74
C ALA A 297 -4.20 2.26 -11.49
N GLU A 298 -4.54 3.43 -12.05
CA GLU A 298 -3.87 4.68 -11.73
C GLU A 298 -4.83 5.86 -11.56
N ASN A 299 -4.43 6.88 -10.80
CA ASN A 299 -5.26 8.07 -10.58
C ASN A 299 -6.64 7.71 -10.02
N CYS A 300 -6.70 6.83 -9.02
CA CYS A 300 -7.94 6.44 -8.36
C CYS A 300 -7.98 6.93 -6.91
N TRP A 301 -9.17 6.87 -6.30
CA TRP A 301 -9.34 7.28 -4.92
C TRP A 301 -10.33 6.44 -4.12
N VAL A 302 -10.11 6.44 -2.80
CA VAL A 302 -11.07 6.00 -1.78
C VAL A 302 -11.26 7.17 -0.82
N ARG A 303 -12.50 7.59 -0.59
CA ARG A 303 -12.76 8.78 0.22
C ARG A 303 -14.02 8.66 1.06
N LEU A 304 -13.98 9.05 2.34
CA LEU A 304 -15.15 9.02 3.22
C LEU A 304 -15.76 7.61 3.34
N VAL A 305 -14.91 6.60 3.49
CA VAL A 305 -15.34 5.21 3.66
C VAL A 305 -15.03 4.72 5.06
N LYS A 306 -16.02 4.08 5.67
CA LYS A 306 -15.85 3.37 6.95
C LYS A 306 -15.77 1.87 6.73
N PHE A 307 -14.93 1.20 7.51
CA PHE A 307 -14.66 -0.23 7.40
C PHE A 307 -14.87 -0.90 8.75
N LYS A 308 -15.59 -2.04 8.76
CA LYS A 308 -15.79 -2.85 9.97
C LYS A 308 -15.54 -4.33 9.74
N HIS A 309 -14.93 -4.97 10.73
CA HIS A 309 -14.77 -6.43 10.85
C HIS A 309 -13.86 -7.12 9.83
N PHE A 310 -13.16 -6.40 8.93
CA PHE A 310 -12.25 -7.04 7.99
C PHE A 310 -11.05 -7.68 8.72
N ALA A 311 -10.71 -8.91 8.35
CA ALA A 311 -9.61 -9.67 8.98
C ALA A 311 -8.21 -9.19 8.57
N GLY A 312 -8.09 -8.68 7.33
CA GLY A 312 -6.84 -8.31 6.67
C GLY A 312 -6.66 -6.80 6.57
N SER A 313 -7.32 -6.16 5.60
CA SER A 313 -7.07 -4.76 5.24
C SER A 313 -8.37 -3.99 5.00
N ALA A 314 -8.39 -2.72 5.39
CA ALA A 314 -9.43 -1.78 4.94
C ALA A 314 -9.22 -1.45 3.46
N VAL A 315 -8.00 -1.00 3.11
CA VAL A 315 -7.60 -0.74 1.73
C VAL A 315 -6.21 -1.30 1.48
N ILE A 316 -6.07 -2.06 0.41
CA ILE A 316 -4.77 -2.50 -0.12
C ILE A 316 -4.59 -1.98 -1.55
N VAL A 317 -3.47 -1.30 -1.80
CA VAL A 317 -3.03 -0.94 -3.15
C VAL A 317 -1.99 -1.96 -3.59
N GLN A 318 -2.27 -2.71 -4.63
CA GLN A 318 -1.38 -3.72 -5.18
C GLN A 318 -0.20 -3.08 -5.94
N ARG A 319 0.79 -3.91 -6.30
CA ARG A 319 2.06 -3.49 -6.92
C ARG A 319 1.87 -2.65 -8.19
N THR A 320 0.80 -2.91 -8.93
CA THR A 320 0.48 -2.25 -10.20
C THR A 320 -0.39 -0.99 -10.02
N GLY A 321 -0.77 -0.65 -8.78
CA GLY A 321 -1.42 0.60 -8.43
C GLY A 321 -0.45 1.79 -8.40
N SER A 322 -0.86 2.92 -8.98
CA SER A 322 -0.07 4.17 -8.94
C SER A 322 -0.94 5.42 -8.77
N LYS A 323 -0.43 6.47 -8.12
CA LYS A 323 -1.14 7.77 -7.99
C LYS A 323 -2.52 7.60 -7.36
N ILE A 324 -2.58 6.87 -6.24
CA ILE A 324 -3.81 6.55 -5.52
C ILE A 324 -3.93 7.41 -4.27
N THR A 325 -5.09 8.02 -4.03
CA THR A 325 -5.39 8.70 -2.75
C THR A 325 -6.41 7.90 -1.94
N VAL A 326 -6.09 7.60 -0.69
CA VAL A 326 -7.05 7.12 0.31
C VAL A 326 -7.18 8.22 1.35
N GLU A 327 -8.35 8.85 1.44
CA GLU A 327 -8.55 9.98 2.35
C GLU A 327 -9.80 9.91 3.23
N ASP A 328 -9.68 10.43 4.44
CA ASP A 328 -10.81 10.59 5.37
C ASP A 328 -11.55 9.25 5.61
N CYS A 329 -10.78 8.18 5.85
CA CYS A 329 -11.26 6.80 6.01
C CYS A 329 -11.06 6.28 7.43
N ILE A 330 -11.99 5.46 7.92
CA ILE A 330 -12.02 4.97 9.31
C ILE A 330 -12.17 3.44 9.30
N SER A 331 -11.26 2.72 9.94
CA SER A 331 -11.35 1.26 10.14
C SER A 331 -11.48 0.93 11.63
N LYS A 332 -12.50 0.15 11.99
CA LYS A 332 -12.81 -0.21 13.37
C LYS A 332 -13.15 -1.69 13.51
N GLU A 333 -13.04 -2.17 14.75
CA GLU A 333 -13.55 -3.48 15.18
C GLU A 333 -13.05 -4.64 14.27
N PRO A 334 -11.75 -4.77 13.95
CA PRO A 334 -11.26 -5.87 13.11
C PRO A 334 -11.49 -7.23 13.79
N VAL A 335 -11.87 -8.24 12.99
CA VAL A 335 -12.14 -9.61 13.46
C VAL A 335 -11.15 -10.56 12.81
N SER A 336 -10.26 -11.12 13.64
CA SER A 336 -9.24 -12.11 13.26
C SER A 336 -8.38 -12.47 14.48
N GLU A 337 -7.55 -13.52 14.36
CA GLU A 337 -6.40 -13.71 15.26
C GLU A 337 -5.39 -12.54 15.16
N ILE A 338 -4.55 -12.40 16.19
CA ILE A 338 -3.44 -11.44 16.18
C ILE A 338 -2.18 -12.15 15.74
N GLY A 339 -1.86 -12.09 14.44
CA GLY A 339 -0.60 -12.62 13.92
C GLY A 339 -0.52 -12.70 12.40
N GLY A 340 0.71 -12.66 11.88
CA GLY A 340 1.00 -12.88 10.48
C GLY A 340 0.61 -11.73 9.57
N MET A 341 -0.18 -12.03 8.54
CA MET A 341 -0.59 -11.06 7.50
C MET A 341 -2.01 -10.51 7.74
N ARG A 342 -2.48 -10.56 8.99
CA ARG A 342 -3.77 -10.02 9.42
C ARG A 342 -3.63 -8.57 9.85
N ARG A 343 -4.73 -7.82 9.82
CA ARG A 343 -4.82 -6.44 10.34
C ARG A 343 -3.69 -5.53 9.84
N CYS A 344 -3.34 -5.69 8.56
CA CYS A 344 -2.57 -4.70 7.80
C CYS A 344 -3.57 -3.68 7.23
N THR A 345 -3.94 -2.66 7.99
CA THR A 345 -5.17 -1.90 7.78
C THR A 345 -5.14 -1.05 6.49
N PHE A 346 -4.24 -0.06 6.42
CA PHE A 346 -4.04 0.81 5.26
C PHE A 346 -2.67 0.54 4.66
N HIS A 347 -2.67 -0.12 3.49
CA HIS A 347 -1.52 -0.87 3.04
C HIS A 347 -1.23 -0.66 1.55
N THR A 348 0.05 -0.52 1.18
CA THR A 348 0.47 -0.34 -0.22
C THR A 348 1.67 -1.20 -0.62
N LEU A 349 1.57 -1.81 -1.80
CA LEU A 349 2.65 -2.39 -2.58
C LEU A 349 2.97 -1.54 -3.82
N GLY A 350 2.17 -0.49 -4.07
CA GLY A 350 2.25 0.37 -5.24
C GLY A 350 3.22 1.54 -5.08
N GLN A 351 3.00 2.58 -5.86
CA GLN A 351 3.86 3.77 -5.88
C GLN A 351 3.07 5.07 -6.03
N GLN A 352 3.62 6.20 -5.59
CA GLN A 352 2.94 7.49 -5.57
C GLN A 352 1.59 7.44 -4.86
N THR A 353 1.46 6.64 -3.80
CA THR A 353 0.21 6.53 -3.03
C THR A 353 0.19 7.52 -1.86
N LEU A 354 -0.95 8.16 -1.64
CA LEU A 354 -1.21 9.07 -0.53
C LEU A 354 -2.33 8.49 0.35
N PHE A 355 -2.01 8.10 1.57
CA PHE A 355 -2.99 7.82 2.61
C PHE A 355 -3.05 9.02 3.53
N GLN A 356 -4.19 9.66 3.68
CA GLN A 356 -4.29 10.87 4.48
C GLN A 356 -5.55 10.94 5.31
N ARG A 357 -5.44 11.44 6.55
CA ARG A 357 -6.60 11.52 7.46
C ARG A 357 -7.28 10.15 7.57
N CYS A 358 -6.46 9.11 7.77
CA CYS A 358 -6.94 7.75 7.99
C CYS A 358 -6.86 7.42 9.48
N TYR A 359 -7.87 6.70 9.99
CA TYR A 359 -7.95 6.25 11.37
C TYR A 359 -8.12 4.73 11.45
N SER A 360 -7.36 4.07 12.32
CA SER A 360 -7.34 2.61 12.49
C SER A 360 -7.40 2.22 13.97
N GLU A 361 -8.16 1.18 14.31
CA GLU A 361 -8.21 0.60 15.67
C GLU A 361 -7.67 -0.83 15.66
N GLN A 362 -6.82 -1.15 16.64
CA GLN A 362 -6.33 -2.51 16.89
C GLN A 362 -5.71 -3.19 15.65
N GLY A 363 -5.06 -2.40 14.79
CA GLY A 363 -4.24 -2.88 13.69
C GLY A 363 -2.94 -3.52 14.18
N ILE A 364 -2.44 -4.54 13.49
CA ILE A 364 -1.06 -5.00 13.68
C ILE A 364 -0.12 -4.08 12.91
N HIS A 365 -0.50 -3.71 11.70
CA HIS A 365 0.20 -2.75 10.88
C HIS A 365 -0.82 -1.73 10.37
N ASP A 366 -1.07 -0.67 11.14
CA ASP A 366 -2.10 0.32 10.82
C ASP A 366 -1.83 1.03 9.49
N PHE A 367 -0.57 1.46 9.29
CA PHE A 367 -0.11 2.18 8.11
C PHE A 367 1.17 1.55 7.59
N ALA A 368 1.10 0.89 6.42
CA ALA A 368 2.20 0.05 5.97
C ALA A 368 2.50 0.09 4.47
N ALA A 369 3.79 -0.01 4.14
CA ALA A 369 4.25 -0.37 2.81
C ALA A 369 4.91 -1.75 2.82
N ARG A 370 5.04 -2.39 1.64
CA ARG A 370 5.55 -3.77 1.53
C ARG A 370 6.51 -3.96 0.36
N TYR A 371 6.88 -5.22 0.15
CA TYR A 371 7.87 -5.75 -0.77
C TYR A 371 8.08 -4.90 -2.02
N CYS A 372 9.23 -4.23 -2.10
CA CYS A 372 9.68 -3.43 -3.23
C CYS A 372 8.63 -2.40 -3.73
N ALA A 373 7.83 -1.81 -2.84
CA ALA A 373 7.02 -0.64 -3.17
C ALA A 373 7.96 0.53 -3.52
N ALA A 374 7.97 0.92 -4.79
CA ALA A 374 9.01 1.80 -5.34
C ALA A 374 8.92 3.25 -4.85
N GLY A 375 7.71 3.72 -4.51
CA GLY A 375 7.48 5.06 -4.00
C GLY A 375 7.74 6.22 -4.98
N PRO A 376 7.81 7.48 -4.48
CA PRO A 376 7.55 7.83 -3.08
C PRO A 376 6.12 7.43 -2.68
N ASN A 377 5.90 7.10 -1.41
CA ASN A 377 4.57 6.84 -0.84
C ASN A 377 4.43 7.62 0.46
N ALA A 378 3.26 8.20 0.73
CA ALA A 378 3.04 9.09 1.86
C ALA A 378 1.83 8.68 2.72
N PHE A 379 2.03 8.70 4.03
CA PHE A 379 1.00 8.64 5.08
C PHE A 379 0.98 10.00 5.79
N VAL A 380 -0.11 10.76 5.64
CA VAL A 380 -0.20 12.15 6.07
C VAL A 380 -1.37 12.36 7.03
N GLN A 381 -1.09 12.76 8.28
CA GLN A 381 -2.08 12.95 9.32
C GLN A 381 -2.94 11.70 9.53
N CYS A 382 -2.32 10.62 9.99
CA CYS A 382 -3.00 9.37 10.27
C CYS A 382 -2.85 9.03 11.76
N ASP A 383 -3.94 8.60 12.40
CA ASP A 383 -3.96 8.23 13.82
C ASP A 383 -4.38 6.77 13.96
N SER A 384 -3.76 6.06 14.89
CA SER A 384 -4.22 4.74 15.34
C SER A 384 -4.62 4.77 16.81
N TYR A 385 -5.34 3.74 17.25
CA TYR A 385 -5.74 3.50 18.63
C TYR A 385 -5.51 2.04 19.00
N GLU A 386 -4.82 1.81 20.13
CA GLU A 386 -4.44 0.47 20.61
C GLU A 386 -3.76 -0.42 19.56
N SER A 387 -2.72 0.09 18.89
CA SER A 387 -1.94 -0.67 17.90
C SER A 387 -1.31 -1.91 18.53
N LEU A 388 -1.31 -3.01 17.76
CA LEU A 388 -0.82 -4.34 18.17
C LEU A 388 0.51 -4.72 17.50
N GLY A 389 1.06 -3.82 16.69
CA GLY A 389 2.32 -3.99 15.98
C GLY A 389 2.80 -2.66 15.39
N PHE A 390 3.97 -2.66 14.75
CA PHE A 390 4.59 -1.42 14.28
C PHE A 390 3.98 -0.96 12.94
N SER A 391 4.02 0.33 12.67
CA SER A 391 3.76 0.90 11.34
C SER A 391 5.07 1.30 10.65
N GLY A 392 5.12 1.25 9.32
CA GLY A 392 6.35 1.44 8.54
C GLY A 392 6.39 0.56 7.29
N SER A 393 7.58 0.15 6.87
CA SER A 393 7.70 -0.93 5.89
C SER A 393 7.72 -2.28 6.60
N ILE A 394 6.79 -3.16 6.27
CA ILE A 394 6.58 -4.44 6.97
C ILE A 394 7.22 -5.63 6.24
N ASP A 395 8.00 -5.35 5.19
CA ASP A 395 8.65 -6.32 4.30
C ASP A 395 9.84 -5.64 3.60
N ALA A 396 10.51 -6.34 2.69
CA ALA A 396 11.75 -5.88 2.11
C ALA A 396 11.63 -4.64 1.20
N TRP A 397 12.52 -3.68 1.43
CA TRP A 397 12.97 -2.64 0.50
C TRP A 397 11.89 -1.73 -0.14
N ALA A 398 10.87 -1.33 0.62
CA ALA A 398 9.90 -0.30 0.22
C ALA A 398 10.49 1.10 0.42
N CYS A 399 11.11 1.70 -0.60
CA CYS A 399 11.94 2.90 -0.43
C CYS A 399 11.18 4.21 -0.66
N GLY A 400 11.58 5.28 0.03
CA GLY A 400 10.98 6.60 -0.11
C GLY A 400 9.59 6.72 0.53
N LEU A 401 9.48 6.31 1.78
CA LEU A 401 8.26 6.44 2.58
C LEU A 401 8.28 7.75 3.35
N LEU A 402 7.17 8.48 3.32
CA LEU A 402 6.90 9.61 4.19
C LEU A 402 5.82 9.23 5.19
N PHE A 403 6.12 9.40 6.46
CA PHE A 403 5.15 9.45 7.54
C PHE A 403 5.17 10.87 8.07
N ASP A 404 4.09 11.60 7.87
CA ASP A 404 3.98 13.04 8.12
C ASP A 404 2.78 13.29 9.04
N VAL A 405 3.03 13.78 10.27
CA VAL A 405 1.98 13.97 11.29
C VAL A 405 1.26 12.65 11.65
N VAL A 406 1.97 11.53 11.68
CA VAL A 406 1.39 10.21 12.04
C VAL A 406 1.49 9.95 13.54
N ASN A 407 0.42 9.45 14.14
CA ASN A 407 0.36 9.01 15.54
C ASN A 407 0.11 7.51 15.63
N ILE A 408 1.07 6.77 16.19
CA ILE A 408 0.93 5.36 16.55
C ILE A 408 0.69 5.23 18.04
N ASP A 409 -0.50 4.75 18.43
CA ASP A 409 -0.88 4.61 19.83
C ASP A 409 -0.52 3.22 20.34
N GLY A 410 0.38 3.15 21.34
CA GLY A 410 0.76 1.89 21.99
C GLY A 410 1.82 1.06 21.26
N HIS A 411 2.35 1.50 20.11
CA HIS A 411 3.39 0.77 19.38
C HIS A 411 4.35 1.69 18.59
N ASN A 412 5.24 1.06 17.83
CA ASN A 412 6.38 1.69 17.16
C ASN A 412 6.10 2.20 15.73
N LEU A 413 6.89 3.18 15.31
CA LEU A 413 7.20 3.44 13.90
C LEU A 413 8.60 2.91 13.59
N THR A 414 8.76 2.16 12.49
CA THR A 414 9.99 1.38 12.27
C THR A 414 10.55 1.45 10.85
N PHE A 415 11.79 1.95 10.74
CA PHE A 415 12.71 1.82 9.61
C PHE A 415 13.98 1.09 10.10
N LYS A 416 14.11 -0.21 9.77
CA LYS A 416 15.23 -1.05 10.23
C LYS A 416 15.49 -2.27 9.36
N ASN A 417 16.55 -3.00 9.68
CA ASN A 417 16.76 -4.35 9.19
C ASN A 417 15.92 -5.36 10.02
N LEU A 418 14.89 -5.93 9.41
CA LEU A 418 14.02 -6.96 9.98
C LEU A 418 14.64 -8.38 9.93
N GLY A 419 15.84 -8.51 9.36
CA GLY A 419 16.58 -9.76 9.30
C GLY A 419 15.82 -10.85 8.57
N GLN A 420 15.70 -12.02 9.21
CA GLN A 420 15.07 -13.21 8.64
C GLN A 420 13.52 -13.18 8.65
N ASP A 421 12.90 -12.20 9.30
CA ASP A 421 11.43 -12.08 9.35
C ASP A 421 10.85 -12.04 7.93
N LYS A 422 9.61 -12.50 7.74
CA LYS A 422 8.91 -12.53 6.44
C LYS A 422 9.71 -13.16 5.28
N ASN A 423 10.45 -14.25 5.54
CA ASN A 423 11.32 -14.91 4.55
C ASN A 423 12.53 -14.08 4.11
N GLY A 424 13.18 -13.42 5.08
CA GLY A 424 14.33 -12.58 4.80
C GLY A 424 13.94 -11.21 4.27
N ALA A 425 13.15 -10.48 5.07
CA ALA A 425 12.78 -9.10 4.82
C ALA A 425 14.03 -8.21 4.73
N GLY A 426 15.07 -8.47 5.53
CA GLY A 426 16.27 -7.64 5.55
C GLY A 426 15.93 -6.18 5.86
N TRP A 427 16.63 -5.23 5.21
CA TRP A 427 16.26 -3.82 5.30
C TRP A 427 14.88 -3.55 4.71
N ASN A 428 14.01 -2.94 5.52
CA ASN A 428 12.62 -2.71 5.14
C ASN A 428 12.45 -1.46 4.24
N THR A 429 13.30 -0.45 4.38
CA THR A 429 13.23 0.80 3.61
C THR A 429 14.58 1.54 3.55
N ALA A 430 14.66 2.52 2.65
CA ALA A 430 15.74 3.48 2.50
C ALA A 430 15.19 4.85 2.08
N ASN A 431 15.94 5.92 2.37
CA ASN A 431 15.60 7.30 2.00
C ASN A 431 14.22 7.76 2.49
N SER A 432 13.76 7.20 3.61
CA SER A 432 12.44 7.46 4.19
C SER A 432 12.50 8.50 5.32
N LEU A 433 11.37 9.15 5.58
CA LEU A 433 11.26 10.26 6.51
C LEU A 433 10.07 10.10 7.47
N PHE A 434 10.37 10.21 8.77
CA PHE A 434 9.39 10.55 9.80
C PHE A 434 9.41 12.06 10.03
N TRP A 435 8.27 12.72 9.86
CA TRP A 435 8.09 14.15 10.10
C TRP A 435 6.95 14.36 11.10
N GLN A 436 7.22 15.05 12.21
CA GLN A 436 6.20 15.43 13.21
C GLN A 436 5.37 14.23 13.74
N CYS A 437 6.00 13.05 13.82
CA CYS A 437 5.36 11.81 14.22
C CYS A 437 5.38 11.59 15.73
N THR A 438 4.47 10.74 16.21
CA THR A 438 4.40 10.32 17.62
C THR A 438 4.17 8.80 17.67
N ALA A 439 4.92 8.11 18.52
CA ALA A 439 4.83 6.66 18.72
C ALA A 439 5.38 6.29 20.11
N ALA A 440 5.20 5.03 20.54
CA ALA A 440 5.85 4.53 21.76
C ALA A 440 7.39 4.52 21.61
N GLU A 441 7.87 4.03 20.48
CA GLU A 441 9.26 4.09 20.03
C GLU A 441 9.31 4.40 18.53
N ILE A 442 10.32 5.15 18.10
CA ILE A 442 10.65 5.33 16.69
C ILE A 442 12.04 4.70 16.46
N GLU A 443 12.06 3.65 15.65
CA GLU A 443 13.28 3.00 15.17
C GLU A 443 13.64 3.60 13.82
N CYS A 444 14.72 4.37 13.74
CA CYS A 444 15.19 5.00 12.50
C CYS A 444 16.66 4.65 12.25
N TYR A 445 16.89 3.58 11.50
CA TYR A 445 18.21 3.09 11.13
C TYR A 445 18.49 3.37 9.65
N ALA A 446 19.76 3.58 9.29
CA ALA A 446 20.17 3.84 7.92
C ALA A 446 20.89 2.62 7.31
N PRO A 447 20.41 2.07 6.18
CA PRO A 447 21.07 0.93 5.51
C PRO A 447 22.46 1.26 4.95
N ALA A 448 22.65 2.48 4.44
CA ALA A 448 23.90 2.94 3.85
C ALA A 448 23.93 4.48 3.81
N LYS A 449 25.09 5.06 3.50
CA LYS A 449 25.29 6.51 3.44
C LYS A 449 24.41 7.21 2.39
N ASP A 450 24.20 6.58 1.24
CA ASP A 450 23.36 7.07 0.13
C ASP A 450 21.90 6.60 0.23
N ALA A 451 21.53 5.98 1.36
CA ALA A 451 20.23 5.36 1.62
C ALA A 451 19.65 5.79 2.98
N MET A 452 19.97 7.01 3.40
CA MET A 452 19.74 7.54 4.75
C MET A 452 18.25 7.68 5.09
N ASN A 453 17.80 7.00 6.15
CA ASN A 453 16.49 7.24 6.77
C ASN A 453 16.58 8.39 7.79
N ARG A 454 15.46 9.10 8.01
CA ARG A 454 15.46 10.37 8.73
C ARG A 454 14.25 10.51 9.65
N ALA A 455 14.41 11.24 10.76
CA ALA A 455 13.34 11.57 11.69
C ALA A 455 13.47 13.00 12.24
N TYR A 456 12.44 13.81 12.05
CA TYR A 456 12.43 15.25 12.34
C TYR A 456 11.19 15.64 13.16
N GLY A 457 11.37 16.33 14.29
CA GLY A 457 10.26 16.84 15.11
C GLY A 457 9.40 15.75 15.75
N CYS A 458 9.99 14.59 16.05
CA CYS A 458 9.25 13.41 16.49
C CYS A 458 9.26 13.23 18.01
N TRP A 459 8.22 12.60 18.55
CA TRP A 459 8.02 12.34 19.98
C TRP A 459 7.87 10.84 20.26
N ALA A 460 8.86 10.23 20.90
CA ALA A 460 8.91 8.80 21.22
C ALA A 460 10.12 8.45 22.11
N GLN A 461 10.30 7.17 22.44
CA GLN A 461 11.65 6.62 22.61
C GLN A 461 12.36 6.55 21.24
N PHE A 462 13.68 6.70 21.21
CA PHE A 462 14.43 6.78 19.95
C PHE A 462 15.53 5.72 19.88
N SER A 463 15.61 5.04 18.75
CA SER A 463 16.66 4.06 18.46
C SER A 463 17.06 4.10 16.99
N GLY A 464 18.35 3.81 16.72
CA GLY A 464 18.90 3.75 15.38
C GLY A 464 19.84 4.90 15.00
N ASP A 465 20.57 4.66 13.91
CA ASP A 465 21.68 5.47 13.41
C ASP A 465 21.33 6.32 12.18
N GLY A 466 20.03 6.49 11.91
CA GLY A 466 19.53 7.45 10.92
C GLY A 466 19.80 8.91 11.30
N GLU A 467 19.36 9.83 10.44
CA GLU A 467 19.49 11.26 10.72
C GLU A 467 18.34 11.74 11.63
N TRP A 468 18.68 12.31 12.78
CA TRP A 468 17.73 12.81 13.76
C TRP A 468 17.86 14.32 13.97
N ALA A 469 16.74 15.04 13.95
CA ALA A 469 16.72 16.44 14.32
C ALA A 469 15.45 16.79 15.10
N GLN A 470 15.56 17.70 16.07
CA GLN A 470 14.40 18.23 16.80
C GLN A 470 13.59 17.13 17.52
N SER A 471 14.26 16.10 18.04
CA SER A 471 13.62 15.04 18.85
C SER A 471 12.97 15.64 20.11
N ASN A 472 11.75 15.22 20.43
CA ASN A 472 10.89 15.79 21.47
C ASN A 472 10.67 17.31 21.32
N ASN A 473 10.62 17.79 20.08
CA ASN A 473 10.27 19.16 19.75
C ASN A 473 9.29 19.19 18.59
N HIS A 474 8.70 20.36 18.32
CA HIS A 474 7.89 20.59 17.14
C HIS A 474 8.64 21.44 16.12
N VAL A 475 8.53 21.05 14.85
CA VAL A 475 9.08 21.80 13.71
C VAL A 475 7.98 22.46 12.89
N GLN A 476 8.32 23.50 12.16
CA GLN A 476 7.48 24.06 11.11
C GLN A 476 8.07 23.73 9.73
N PRO A 477 7.25 23.67 8.68
CA PRO A 477 5.79 23.62 8.70
C PRO A 477 5.26 22.34 9.36
N ARG A 478 4.00 22.34 9.79
CA ARG A 478 3.39 21.18 10.46
C ARG A 478 3.43 19.91 9.60
N SER A 479 3.21 20.05 8.29
CA SER A 479 3.32 18.96 7.31
C SER A 479 4.34 19.31 6.25
N ILE A 480 5.35 18.44 6.07
CA ILE A 480 6.33 18.59 5.00
C ILE A 480 5.75 18.24 3.63
N PHE A 481 4.81 17.27 3.56
CA PHE A 481 4.14 16.91 2.32
C PHE A 481 3.47 18.13 1.69
N TYR A 482 2.71 18.88 2.49
CA TYR A 482 1.99 20.05 2.00
C TYR A 482 2.91 21.23 1.72
N ALA A 483 4.00 21.40 2.47
CA ALA A 483 5.01 22.41 2.14
C ALA A 483 5.68 22.14 0.79
N GLN A 484 6.05 20.88 0.53
CA GLN A 484 6.57 20.47 -0.77
C GLN A 484 5.54 20.64 -1.89
N LEU A 485 4.26 20.36 -1.60
CA LEU A 485 3.17 20.54 -2.56
C LEU A 485 2.96 22.00 -2.94
N GLU A 486 2.96 22.89 -1.94
CA GLU A 486 2.83 24.34 -2.14
C GLU A 486 4.01 24.89 -2.95
N GLU A 487 5.24 24.46 -2.64
CA GLU A 487 6.44 24.82 -3.39
C GLU A 487 6.35 24.34 -4.85
N ARG A 488 5.98 23.06 -5.07
CA ARG A 488 5.91 22.47 -6.41
C ARG A 488 4.82 23.08 -7.27
N LEU A 489 3.65 23.36 -6.69
CA LEU A 489 2.50 23.90 -7.41
C LEU A 489 2.48 25.43 -7.45
N ASN A 490 3.35 26.09 -6.67
CA ASN A 490 3.40 27.53 -6.49
C ASN A 490 2.02 28.13 -6.16
N LYS A 491 1.29 27.48 -5.25
CA LYS A 491 -0.06 27.88 -4.79
C LYS A 491 -0.30 27.42 -3.36
N GLU A 492 -1.12 28.15 -2.62
CA GLU A 492 -1.55 27.75 -1.27
C GLU A 492 -2.36 26.44 -1.31
N CYS A 493 -2.06 25.52 -0.39
CA CYS A 493 -2.71 24.22 -0.29
C CYS A 493 -3.36 23.98 1.08
N ALA A 494 -3.37 24.96 1.99
CA ALA A 494 -3.87 24.81 3.36
C ALA A 494 -5.30 24.25 3.47
N GLU A 495 -6.24 24.70 2.62
CA GLU A 495 -7.62 24.18 2.61
C GLU A 495 -7.70 22.72 2.15
N ARG A 496 -6.87 22.33 1.18
CA ARG A 496 -6.71 20.93 0.75
C ARG A 496 -6.03 20.09 1.83
N ALA A 497 -5.08 20.69 2.55
CA ALA A 497 -4.31 20.03 3.59
C ALA A 497 -5.18 19.59 4.75
N ARG A 498 -6.07 20.49 5.19
CA ARG A 498 -7.01 20.24 6.28
C ARG A 498 -6.28 19.59 7.48
N ILE A 499 -5.13 20.16 7.83
CA ILE A 499 -4.32 19.67 8.94
C ILE A 499 -5.06 19.97 10.24
N LEU A 500 -5.26 18.94 11.06
CA LEU A 500 -5.88 19.00 12.38
C LEU A 500 -5.13 20.05 13.21
N PRO A 501 -5.80 21.14 13.63
CA PRO A 501 -5.18 22.15 14.46
C PRO A 501 -4.68 21.52 15.77
N ARG A 502 -3.40 21.66 16.06
CA ARG A 502 -2.81 21.29 17.35
C ARG A 502 -2.06 22.49 17.91
N ASN A 503 -2.29 22.80 19.18
CA ASN A 503 -1.47 23.77 19.88
C ASN A 503 -0.10 23.12 20.15
N THR A 504 0.93 23.61 19.48
CA THR A 504 2.33 23.15 19.62
C THR A 504 3.19 24.11 20.44
N SER A 505 2.59 25.15 21.03
CA SER A 505 3.30 26.20 21.82
C SER A 505 3.48 25.86 23.30
N ALA A 506 3.38 24.57 23.66
CA ALA A 506 3.51 24.13 25.05
C ALA A 506 4.92 24.38 25.60
N THR A 507 5.00 24.99 26.78
CA THR A 507 6.26 25.19 27.54
C THR A 507 6.33 24.18 28.69
N SER A 508 7.49 23.59 28.90
CA SER A 508 7.77 22.73 30.07
C SER A 508 8.05 23.53 31.34
N SER A 509 8.06 24.87 31.27
CA SER A 509 8.23 25.78 32.41
C SER A 509 7.32 27.01 32.25
N PRO A 510 5.98 26.85 32.32
CA PRO A 510 5.05 27.96 32.23
C PRO A 510 5.14 28.85 33.48
N THR A 511 4.80 30.14 33.34
CA THR A 511 4.49 30.97 34.51
C THR A 511 3.20 30.44 35.17
N VAL A 512 2.91 30.89 36.41
CA VAL A 512 1.69 30.47 37.11
C VAL A 512 0.44 30.81 36.30
N GLU A 513 0.41 31.97 35.65
CA GLU A 513 -0.69 32.43 34.82
C GLU A 513 -0.89 31.53 33.59
N VAL A 514 0.19 31.23 32.86
CA VAL A 514 0.15 30.32 31.70
C VAL A 514 -0.26 28.91 32.14
N ALA A 515 0.23 28.43 33.28
CA ALA A 515 -0.17 27.13 33.83
C ALA A 515 -1.67 27.09 34.17
N MET A 516 -2.22 28.16 34.74
CA MET A 516 -3.66 28.29 35.02
C MET A 516 -4.50 28.30 33.74
N GLU A 517 -4.01 28.95 32.67
CA GLU A 517 -4.67 28.93 31.36
C GLU A 517 -4.65 27.53 30.74
N LEU A 518 -3.49 26.88 30.70
CA LEU A 518 -3.34 25.50 30.21
C LEU A 518 -4.22 24.51 31.02
N ALA A 519 -4.34 24.69 32.34
CA ALA A 519 -5.21 23.88 33.18
C ALA A 519 -6.70 24.09 32.85
N LYS A 520 -7.12 25.33 32.51
CA LYS A 520 -8.48 25.60 32.02
C LYS A 520 -8.72 24.96 30.65
N GLU A 521 -7.73 25.02 29.76
CA GLU A 521 -7.81 24.40 28.44
C GLU A 521 -7.91 22.88 28.51
N ALA A 522 -7.25 22.24 29.48
CA ALA A 522 -7.29 20.79 29.69
C ALA A 522 -8.70 20.23 29.99
N TYR A 523 -9.64 21.06 30.44
CA TYR A 523 -11.04 20.65 30.61
C TYR A 523 -11.82 20.58 29.29
N LYS A 524 -11.30 21.15 28.20
CA LYS A 524 -11.89 21.02 26.87
C LYS A 524 -11.45 19.69 26.27
N PRO A 525 -12.38 18.77 25.93
CA PRO A 525 -12.01 17.53 25.26
C PRO A 525 -11.19 17.81 24.00
N ARG A 526 -10.11 17.04 23.83
CA ARG A 526 -9.24 17.18 22.67
C ARG A 526 -10.00 16.78 21.40
N LEU A 527 -9.91 17.61 20.36
CA LEU A 527 -10.38 17.23 19.03
C LEU A 527 -9.54 16.08 18.49
N THR A 528 -10.16 14.91 18.29
CA THR A 528 -9.50 13.71 17.76
C THR A 528 -9.52 13.71 16.24
N LEU A 529 -8.61 12.95 15.61
CA LEU A 529 -8.66 12.78 14.16
C LEU A 529 -9.98 12.13 13.71
N GLU A 530 -10.53 11.18 14.48
CA GLU A 530 -11.82 10.59 14.19
C GLU A 530 -12.93 11.64 14.09
N HIS A 531 -13.04 12.55 15.07
CA HIS A 531 -14.02 13.65 15.03
C HIS A 531 -13.71 14.63 13.90
N TRP A 532 -12.42 14.92 13.65
CA TRP A 532 -12.01 15.75 12.52
C TRP A 532 -12.44 15.15 11.18
N ILE A 533 -12.29 13.84 10.97
CA ILE A 533 -12.85 13.15 9.79
C ILE A 533 -14.39 13.20 9.82
N GLY A 534 -15.02 13.19 10.99
CA GLY A 534 -16.45 13.37 11.17
C GLY A 534 -16.99 14.70 10.62
N ASP A 535 -16.31 15.80 10.96
CA ASP A 535 -16.66 17.21 10.69
C ASP A 535 -16.43 17.66 9.22
N ASN A 536 -16.52 16.72 8.28
CA ASN A 536 -16.25 16.85 6.84
C ASN A 536 -16.52 18.24 6.22
N LYS A 537 -15.49 18.82 5.59
CA LYS A 537 -15.63 20.00 4.71
C LYS A 537 -16.05 19.63 3.27
N PHE A 538 -15.82 18.39 2.83
CA PHE A 538 -16.22 17.93 1.50
C PHE A 538 -17.69 17.47 1.50
N ALA A 539 -18.50 18.05 0.62
CA ALA A 539 -19.88 17.64 0.38
C ALA A 539 -19.94 16.75 -0.88
N PRO A 540 -20.18 15.43 -0.74
CA PRO A 540 -20.32 14.54 -1.89
C PRO A 540 -21.56 14.89 -2.72
N SER A 541 -21.50 14.66 -4.04
CA SER A 541 -22.67 14.85 -4.91
C SER A 541 -23.66 13.70 -4.73
N VAL A 542 -24.59 13.86 -3.79
CA VAL A 542 -25.57 12.84 -3.39
C VAL A 542 -26.97 13.06 -3.99
N ALA A 543 -27.12 14.08 -4.84
CA ALA A 543 -28.41 14.37 -5.48
C ALA A 543 -28.80 13.25 -6.46
N SER A 544 -30.00 12.69 -6.26
CA SER A 544 -30.60 11.67 -7.13
C SER A 544 -31.66 12.24 -8.10
N THR A 545 -32.01 13.52 -7.97
CA THR A 545 -33.03 14.17 -8.82
C THR A 545 -32.65 14.09 -10.30
N GLY A 546 -33.52 13.48 -11.11
CA GLY A 546 -33.30 13.30 -12.55
C GLY A 546 -32.37 12.14 -12.93
N VAL A 547 -31.81 11.42 -11.95
CA VAL A 547 -31.01 10.21 -12.17
C VAL A 547 -31.94 9.01 -12.33
N LYS A 548 -31.71 8.18 -13.36
CA LYS A 548 -32.54 6.99 -13.60
C LYS A 548 -32.23 5.89 -12.58
N SER A 549 -33.26 5.18 -12.13
CA SER A 549 -33.07 3.96 -11.35
C SER A 549 -32.53 2.84 -12.24
N ILE A 550 -31.66 2.00 -11.69
CA ILE A 550 -31.19 0.78 -12.37
C ILE A 550 -32.35 -0.16 -12.74
N ASP A 551 -33.45 -0.11 -11.98
CA ASP A 551 -34.66 -0.89 -12.24
C ASP A 551 -35.38 -0.47 -13.53
N ASP A 552 -35.21 0.79 -13.95
CA ASP A 552 -35.87 1.35 -15.15
C ASP A 552 -35.02 1.20 -16.42
N ILE A 553 -33.74 0.81 -16.28
CA ILE A 553 -32.80 0.68 -17.39
C ILE A 553 -32.94 -0.72 -17.99
N LYS A 554 -33.48 -0.84 -19.20
CA LYS A 554 -33.57 -2.15 -19.90
C LYS A 554 -32.17 -2.72 -20.17
N GLU A 555 -32.00 -4.02 -19.90
CA GLU A 555 -30.75 -4.73 -20.22
C GLU A 555 -30.51 -4.72 -21.74
N LYS A 556 -29.44 -4.07 -22.17
CA LYS A 556 -28.88 -4.34 -23.49
C LYS A 556 -27.97 -5.55 -23.34
N LYS A 557 -28.36 -6.70 -23.92
CA LYS A 557 -27.45 -7.84 -24.11
C LYS A 557 -26.35 -7.41 -25.08
N SER A 558 -25.27 -6.84 -24.56
CA SER A 558 -24.05 -6.58 -25.31
C SER A 558 -23.18 -7.85 -25.28
N ALA A 559 -22.78 -8.34 -26.46
CA ALA A 559 -21.88 -9.49 -26.59
C ALA A 559 -20.46 -9.21 -26.05
N ALA A 560 -20.08 -7.94 -25.85
CA ALA A 560 -18.75 -7.55 -25.34
C ALA A 560 -18.61 -7.69 -23.81
N LEU A 561 -19.72 -7.76 -23.07
CA LEU A 561 -19.75 -7.92 -21.60
C LEU A 561 -19.74 -9.38 -21.13
N ALA A 562 -19.86 -10.34 -22.05
CA ALA A 562 -19.87 -11.76 -21.73
C ALA A 562 -18.49 -12.32 -21.35
N ASN A 563 -17.40 -11.61 -21.69
CA ASN A 563 -16.03 -12.06 -21.40
C ASN A 563 -15.45 -11.49 -20.09
N SER A 564 -16.13 -10.52 -19.45
CA SER A 564 -15.66 -9.87 -18.21
C SER A 564 -16.51 -10.19 -16.97
N SER A 565 -17.56 -10.99 -17.13
CA SER A 565 -18.52 -11.32 -16.07
C SER A 565 -18.70 -12.84 -15.94
N SER A 566 -17.67 -13.51 -15.41
CA SER A 566 -17.76 -14.93 -15.00
C SER A 566 -18.77 -15.19 -13.86
N PHE A 567 -19.43 -14.14 -13.33
CA PHE A 567 -20.44 -14.22 -12.27
C PHE A 567 -21.83 -13.73 -12.68
N SER A 568 -22.18 -13.75 -13.97
CA SER A 568 -23.60 -13.64 -14.34
C SER A 568 -24.34 -14.91 -13.91
N ALA A 569 -25.47 -14.70 -13.22
CA ALA A 569 -26.31 -15.74 -12.63
C ALA A 569 -26.34 -17.01 -13.48
N ALA A 570 -25.74 -18.08 -12.95
CA ALA A 570 -25.76 -19.39 -13.55
C ALA A 570 -27.20 -19.76 -13.87
N LYS A 571 -27.56 -19.64 -15.15
CA LYS A 571 -28.71 -20.35 -15.71
C LYS A 571 -28.56 -21.77 -15.21
N LEU A 572 -29.57 -22.32 -14.53
CA LEU A 572 -29.64 -23.71 -14.10
C LEU A 572 -29.46 -24.61 -15.33
N LEU A 573 -28.21 -24.81 -15.74
CA LEU A 573 -27.78 -25.94 -16.52
C LEU A 573 -27.84 -27.08 -15.52
N THR A 574 -28.63 -28.10 -15.84
CA THR A 574 -28.55 -29.39 -15.17
C THR A 574 -27.07 -29.72 -15.04
N GLN A 575 -26.56 -29.84 -13.82
CA GLN A 575 -25.16 -30.15 -13.63
C GLN A 575 -24.88 -31.47 -14.35
N PRO A 576 -23.86 -31.52 -15.21
CA PRO A 576 -23.56 -32.73 -15.97
C PRO A 576 -23.29 -33.87 -14.99
N GLU A 577 -23.80 -35.06 -15.30
CA GLU A 577 -23.69 -36.21 -14.41
C GLU A 577 -22.29 -36.81 -14.52
N VAL A 578 -21.49 -36.69 -13.45
CA VAL A 578 -20.16 -37.31 -13.38
C VAL A 578 -20.28 -38.67 -12.70
N THR A 579 -19.99 -39.74 -13.44
CA THR A 579 -20.06 -41.14 -12.94
C THR A 579 -18.75 -41.88 -13.14
N VAL A 580 -18.54 -42.94 -12.36
CA VAL A 580 -17.45 -43.91 -12.60
C VAL A 580 -18.07 -45.19 -13.13
N THR A 581 -17.93 -45.43 -14.43
CA THR A 581 -18.49 -46.62 -15.12
C THR A 581 -17.34 -47.49 -15.63
N ASN A 582 -17.28 -48.75 -15.17
CA ASN A 582 -16.19 -49.69 -15.49
C ASN A 582 -14.78 -49.13 -15.19
N GLY A 583 -14.62 -48.42 -14.07
CA GLY A 583 -13.35 -47.81 -13.65
C GLY A 583 -12.94 -46.57 -14.45
N ARG A 584 -13.84 -45.99 -15.24
CA ARG A 584 -13.59 -44.80 -16.06
C ARG A 584 -14.53 -43.67 -15.65
N ILE A 585 -14.00 -42.45 -15.52
CA ILE A 585 -14.79 -41.27 -15.22
C ILE A 585 -15.50 -40.83 -16.51
N GLN A 586 -16.82 -40.69 -16.44
CA GLN A 586 -17.67 -40.25 -17.54
C GLN A 586 -18.46 -39.02 -17.13
N MET A 587 -18.76 -38.15 -18.09
CA MET A 587 -19.67 -37.01 -17.95
C MET A 587 -20.78 -37.15 -18.98
N ASP A 588 -22.03 -37.28 -18.53
CA ASP A 588 -23.20 -37.52 -19.38
C ASP A 588 -23.00 -38.71 -20.35
N GLY A 589 -22.39 -39.80 -19.84
CA GLY A 589 -22.07 -41.02 -20.61
C GLY A 589 -20.85 -40.90 -21.54
N ALA A 590 -20.25 -39.72 -21.69
CA ALA A 590 -19.02 -39.54 -22.47
C ALA A 590 -17.78 -39.77 -21.60
N LEU A 591 -16.82 -40.57 -22.09
CA LEU A 591 -15.54 -40.78 -21.43
C LEU A 591 -14.77 -39.46 -21.31
N LEU A 592 -14.40 -39.08 -20.08
CA LEU A 592 -13.51 -37.95 -19.86
C LEU A 592 -12.05 -38.36 -20.11
N VAL A 593 -11.34 -37.60 -20.94
CA VAL A 593 -9.93 -37.83 -21.29
C VAL A 593 -9.18 -36.50 -21.22
N GLY A 594 -8.00 -36.50 -20.59
CA GLY A 594 -7.10 -35.36 -20.52
C GLY A 594 -5.89 -35.66 -19.64
N GLY A 595 -4.99 -34.68 -19.51
CA GLY A 595 -3.85 -34.75 -18.60
C GLY A 595 -4.24 -34.58 -17.14
N SER A 596 -3.25 -34.69 -16.25
CA SER A 596 -3.38 -34.30 -14.85
C SER A 596 -2.41 -33.17 -14.51
N HIS A 597 -2.75 -32.40 -13.49
CA HIS A 597 -1.88 -31.37 -12.91
C HIS A 597 -1.72 -31.61 -11.43
N THR A 598 -0.48 -31.73 -10.96
CA THR A 598 -0.20 -31.90 -9.54
C THR A 598 0.19 -30.57 -8.92
N THR A 599 -0.40 -30.29 -7.75
CA THR A 599 -0.08 -29.12 -6.94
C THR A 599 1.43 -29.03 -6.66
N PRO A 600 2.08 -27.89 -6.94
CA PRO A 600 3.49 -27.73 -6.64
C PRO A 600 3.75 -27.79 -5.12
N TRP A 601 4.88 -28.40 -4.74
CA TRP A 601 5.34 -28.39 -3.36
C TRP A 601 5.50 -26.95 -2.85
N TRP A 602 5.15 -26.76 -1.58
CA TRP A 602 5.32 -25.49 -0.89
C TRP A 602 6.79 -25.06 -0.92
N ASN A 603 7.08 -23.81 -1.28
CA ASN A 603 8.45 -23.29 -1.28
C ASN A 603 8.60 -21.92 -0.59
N GLY A 604 7.52 -21.36 -0.02
CA GLY A 604 7.57 -20.17 0.82
C GLY A 604 7.83 -18.84 0.13
N LYS A 605 7.97 -18.80 -1.20
CA LYS A 605 8.45 -17.61 -1.90
C LYS A 605 7.29 -16.75 -2.41
N LEU A 606 7.19 -15.51 -1.91
CA LEU A 606 6.23 -14.49 -2.37
C LEU A 606 6.87 -13.32 -3.12
N LYS A 607 8.19 -13.36 -3.31
CA LYS A 607 8.96 -12.35 -4.04
C LYS A 607 8.57 -12.39 -5.53
N THR A 608 8.42 -11.21 -6.14
CA THR A 608 7.85 -11.04 -7.49
C THR A 608 8.59 -11.83 -8.58
N ASN A 609 9.92 -11.94 -8.49
CA ASN A 609 10.75 -12.69 -9.42
C ASN A 609 10.42 -14.21 -9.46
N TYR A 610 9.90 -14.78 -8.36
CA TYR A 610 9.48 -16.18 -8.32
C TYR A 610 8.07 -16.43 -8.87
N LEU A 611 7.19 -15.43 -8.83
CA LEU A 611 5.82 -15.56 -9.32
C LEU A 611 5.77 -15.91 -10.82
N LYS A 612 6.76 -15.45 -11.61
CA LYS A 612 6.91 -15.79 -13.04
C LYS A 612 7.09 -17.29 -13.31
N LYS A 613 7.53 -18.05 -12.30
CA LYS A 613 7.75 -19.50 -12.37
C LYS A 613 6.69 -20.29 -11.60
N ALA A 614 5.66 -19.61 -11.09
CA ALA A 614 4.63 -20.25 -10.30
C ALA A 614 3.73 -21.13 -11.16
N SER A 615 3.06 -22.06 -10.48
CA SER A 615 2.08 -22.96 -11.07
C SER A 615 0.83 -22.98 -10.18
N PRO A 616 -0.36 -23.22 -10.76
CA PRO A 616 -1.61 -23.24 -9.99
C PRO A 616 -1.55 -24.17 -8.79
N ALA A 617 -2.08 -23.71 -7.66
CA ALA A 617 -2.27 -24.44 -6.42
C ALA A 617 -3.54 -23.94 -5.72
N ILE A 618 -4.66 -24.68 -5.88
CA ILE A 618 -5.98 -24.25 -5.40
C ILE A 618 -6.11 -24.11 -3.88
N THR A 619 -5.16 -24.65 -3.11
CA THR A 619 -5.08 -24.49 -1.64
C THR A 619 -4.13 -23.37 -1.20
N ARG A 620 -3.42 -22.72 -2.12
CA ARG A 620 -2.51 -21.63 -1.78
C ARG A 620 -3.33 -20.39 -1.44
N PHE A 621 -3.11 -19.85 -0.25
CA PHE A 621 -3.71 -18.61 0.22
C PHE A 621 -2.62 -17.62 0.60
N VAL A 622 -2.69 -16.44 -0.02
CA VAL A 622 -1.85 -15.28 0.30
C VAL A 622 -2.81 -14.15 0.66
N PRO A 623 -2.97 -13.83 1.95
CA PRO A 623 -3.89 -12.78 2.39
C PRO A 623 -3.76 -11.48 1.60
N GLY A 624 -4.89 -11.02 1.07
CA GLY A 624 -4.99 -9.78 0.30
C GLY A 624 -4.29 -9.80 -1.06
N ARG A 625 -3.81 -10.94 -1.56
CA ARG A 625 -3.12 -11.04 -2.86
C ARG A 625 -3.64 -12.23 -3.66
N GLU A 626 -4.05 -11.99 -4.89
CA GLU A 626 -4.63 -12.98 -5.78
C GLU A 626 -3.88 -13.09 -7.11
N GLY A 627 -4.14 -14.17 -7.83
CA GLY A 627 -3.51 -14.47 -9.11
C GLY A 627 -2.49 -15.61 -9.03
N LEU A 628 -1.90 -15.93 -10.19
CA LEU A 628 -1.00 -17.08 -10.33
C LEU A 628 0.20 -16.99 -9.37
N GLY A 629 0.38 -18.02 -8.55
CA GLY A 629 1.46 -18.07 -7.56
C GLY A 629 1.15 -17.37 -6.24
N LEU A 630 -0.02 -16.75 -6.13
CA LEU A 630 -0.56 -16.12 -4.94
C LEU A 630 -1.82 -16.90 -4.51
N THR A 631 -2.91 -16.22 -4.14
CA THR A 631 -4.22 -16.89 -4.05
C THR A 631 -4.77 -17.09 -5.46
N ASP A 632 -4.68 -18.32 -5.98
CA ASP A 632 -5.11 -18.61 -7.35
C ASP A 632 -6.62 -18.37 -7.51
N ARG A 633 -7.01 -17.68 -8.59
CA ARG A 633 -8.43 -17.50 -8.95
C ARG A 633 -8.93 -18.72 -9.71
N ILE A 634 -10.06 -19.27 -9.27
CA ILE A 634 -10.57 -20.55 -9.79
C ILE A 634 -10.89 -20.50 -11.29
N ASP A 635 -11.42 -19.38 -11.78
CA ASP A 635 -11.65 -19.16 -13.21
C ASP A 635 -10.36 -19.23 -14.03
N SER A 636 -9.29 -18.57 -13.55
CA SER A 636 -7.98 -18.60 -14.18
C SER A 636 -7.35 -20.00 -14.17
N VAL A 637 -7.56 -20.78 -13.09
CA VAL A 637 -7.12 -22.17 -13.02
C VAL A 637 -7.87 -23.04 -14.02
N VAL A 638 -9.19 -22.87 -14.14
CA VAL A 638 -10.01 -23.59 -15.12
C VAL A 638 -9.57 -23.27 -16.55
N ASP A 639 -9.27 -22.01 -16.86
CA ASP A 639 -8.78 -21.62 -18.17
C ASP A 639 -7.39 -22.18 -18.47
N PHE A 640 -6.49 -22.19 -17.48
CA PHE A 640 -5.21 -22.91 -17.58
C PHE A 640 -5.41 -24.40 -17.88
N MET A 641 -6.32 -25.06 -17.16
CA MET A 641 -6.61 -26.48 -17.38
C MET A 641 -7.14 -26.75 -18.78
N LYS A 642 -8.08 -25.94 -19.27
CA LYS A 642 -8.60 -26.03 -20.65
C LYS A 642 -7.50 -25.85 -21.69
N GLN A 643 -6.68 -24.81 -21.56
CA GLN A 643 -5.60 -24.51 -22.51
C GLN A 643 -4.54 -25.62 -22.58
N LYS A 644 -4.33 -26.33 -21.46
CA LYS A 644 -3.35 -27.42 -21.34
C LYS A 644 -3.96 -28.81 -21.53
N ASN A 645 -5.25 -28.90 -21.86
CA ASN A 645 -6.00 -30.16 -21.93
C ASN A 645 -5.86 -31.02 -20.65
N ILE A 646 -5.91 -30.37 -19.48
CA ILE A 646 -5.88 -31.01 -18.17
C ILE A 646 -7.31 -31.30 -17.74
N LEU A 647 -7.56 -32.55 -17.36
CA LEU A 647 -8.84 -33.02 -16.84
C LEU A 647 -8.86 -33.10 -15.31
N VAL A 648 -7.74 -33.55 -14.71
CA VAL A 648 -7.66 -33.85 -13.27
C VAL A 648 -6.69 -32.90 -12.59
N PHE A 649 -7.08 -32.35 -11.45
CA PHE A 649 -6.20 -31.55 -10.59
C PHE A 649 -5.89 -32.34 -9.32
N ASP A 650 -4.67 -32.85 -9.23
CA ASP A 650 -4.19 -33.61 -8.09
C ASP A 650 -3.71 -32.67 -6.98
N GLN A 651 -4.36 -32.78 -5.83
CA GLN A 651 -4.05 -31.98 -4.66
C GLN A 651 -3.25 -32.79 -3.65
N ASN A 652 -2.16 -32.22 -3.14
CA ASN A 652 -1.43 -32.79 -2.00
C ASN A 652 -2.22 -32.54 -0.71
N TYR A 653 -2.15 -33.48 0.24
CA TYR A 653 -2.64 -33.24 1.59
C TYR A 653 -1.88 -32.06 2.20
N GLY A 654 -2.62 -31.07 2.71
CA GLY A 654 -2.03 -29.87 3.30
C GLY A 654 -1.38 -30.21 4.62
N LEU A 655 -0.05 -30.18 4.64
CA LEU A 655 0.73 -30.41 5.86
C LEU A 655 0.81 -29.14 6.75
N TRP A 656 0.51 -27.95 6.21
CA TRP A 656 0.96 -26.68 6.80
C TRP A 656 -0.05 -25.53 6.63
N TYR A 657 -0.92 -25.34 7.63
CA TYR A 657 -1.92 -24.26 7.64
C TYR A 657 -1.35 -22.87 7.93
N ASP A 658 -0.37 -22.83 8.83
CA ASP A 658 0.38 -21.64 9.22
C ASP A 658 1.81 -22.11 9.37
N ARG A 659 2.78 -21.30 8.95
CA ARG A 659 4.20 -21.63 8.97
C ARG A 659 4.79 -21.93 10.37
N ARG A 660 3.97 -21.98 11.42
CA ARG A 660 4.37 -22.34 12.80
C ARG A 660 4.94 -23.75 12.93
N ARG A 661 4.99 -24.54 11.85
CA ARG A 661 5.41 -25.95 11.86
C ARG A 661 6.39 -26.37 10.75
N ASP A 662 6.90 -25.44 9.93
CA ASP A 662 7.77 -25.78 8.78
C ASP A 662 9.24 -26.00 9.16
N ASP A 663 9.71 -25.45 10.27
CA ASP A 663 10.91 -26.02 10.84
C ASP A 663 10.48 -27.34 11.47
N HIS A 664 11.07 -28.45 11.03
CA HIS A 664 10.93 -29.73 11.74
C HIS A 664 11.43 -29.65 13.20
N GLU A 665 11.87 -28.48 13.64
CA GLU A 665 12.16 -28.13 15.01
C GLU A 665 10.89 -28.16 15.84
N ARG A 666 11.03 -28.63 17.07
CA ARG A 666 9.92 -28.84 18.00
C ARG A 666 9.90 -27.75 19.07
N ILE A 667 10.29 -26.52 18.70
CA ILE A 667 10.47 -25.41 19.62
C ILE A 667 9.27 -24.46 19.61
N ARG A 668 8.91 -23.93 20.78
CA ARG A 668 7.85 -22.94 20.92
C ARG A 668 8.33 -21.59 20.38
N ARG A 669 7.53 -20.94 19.53
CA ARG A 669 7.79 -19.57 19.04
C ARG A 669 7.38 -18.53 20.08
N ARG A 670 7.98 -17.34 19.99
CA ARG A 670 7.76 -16.22 20.93
C ARG A 670 6.35 -15.61 20.81
N ASP A 671 5.80 -15.62 19.61
CA ASP A 671 4.54 -14.97 19.24
C ASP A 671 3.80 -15.77 18.14
N GLY A 672 2.63 -15.27 17.73
CA GLY A 672 1.81 -15.85 16.67
C GLY A 672 2.17 -15.38 15.25
N ASP A 673 3.32 -14.73 15.03
CA ASP A 673 3.68 -14.25 13.70
C ASP A 673 3.95 -15.40 12.73
N VAL A 674 3.32 -15.32 11.55
CA VAL A 674 3.37 -16.36 10.50
C VAL A 674 3.41 -15.72 9.13
N TRP A 675 4.10 -16.37 8.19
CA TRP A 675 4.36 -15.77 6.88
C TRP A 675 3.74 -16.61 5.77
N GLY A 676 3.02 -15.94 4.87
CA GLY A 676 2.47 -16.59 3.68
C GLY A 676 3.55 -17.06 2.70
N PRO A 677 3.20 -17.87 1.70
CA PRO A 677 1.85 -18.37 1.43
C PRO A 677 1.42 -19.45 2.44
N PHE A 678 0.14 -19.48 2.76
CA PHE A 678 -0.50 -20.55 3.53
C PHE A 678 -1.05 -21.61 2.58
N TYR A 679 -0.97 -22.90 2.95
CA TYR A 679 -1.54 -23.99 2.15
C TYR A 679 -2.65 -24.65 2.97
N GLU A 680 -3.84 -24.12 2.81
CA GLU A 680 -4.97 -24.43 3.69
C GLU A 680 -5.75 -25.64 3.18
N GLN A 681 -6.14 -26.52 4.09
CA GLN A 681 -7.16 -27.56 3.82
C GLN A 681 -8.56 -26.95 4.03
N PRO A 682 -9.63 -27.64 3.62
CA PRO A 682 -11.01 -27.18 3.84
C PRO A 682 -11.50 -27.41 5.30
N PHE A 683 -10.63 -27.31 6.31
CA PHE A 683 -11.05 -27.26 7.72
C PHE A 683 -11.13 -25.81 8.20
N GLY A 684 -12.29 -25.43 8.73
CA GLY A 684 -12.47 -24.15 9.42
C GLY A 684 -11.69 -24.11 10.72
N ARG A 685 -11.11 -22.95 11.05
CA ARG A 685 -10.56 -22.72 12.39
C ARG A 685 -11.72 -22.64 13.35
N SER A 686 -11.59 -23.29 14.49
CA SER A 686 -12.64 -23.20 15.48
C SER A 686 -12.74 -21.76 16.02
N GLY A 687 -11.65 -20.98 16.10
CA GLY A 687 -11.65 -19.67 16.76
C GLY A 687 -11.67 -19.63 18.31
N PRO A 688 -11.76 -20.72 19.11
CA PRO A 688 -11.54 -20.71 20.54
C PRO A 688 -10.04 -20.83 20.84
N GLY A 689 -9.51 -19.83 21.54
CA GLY A 689 -8.19 -19.90 22.17
C GLY A 689 -7.11 -19.00 21.55
N ILE A 690 -5.87 -19.35 21.86
CA ILE A 690 -4.64 -18.70 21.40
C ILE A 690 -3.84 -19.80 20.70
N ALA A 691 -3.65 -19.66 19.40
CA ALA A 691 -2.92 -20.62 18.57
C ALA A 691 -1.41 -20.52 18.74
#